data_AF-A0A3L7PJM9-F1
#
_entry.id   AF-A0A3L7PJM9-F1
#
_cell.length_a   1.000
_cell.length_b   1.000
_cell.length_c   1.000
_cell.angle_alpha   90.00
_cell.angle_beta   90.00
_cell.angle_gamma   90.00
#
_symmetry.space_group_name_H-M   'P 1'
#
loop_
_entity.id
_entity.type
_entity.pdbx_description
1 polymer ?
#
loop_
_entity_poly.entity_id
_entity_poly.type
_entity_poly.pdbx_seq_one_letter_code
_entity_poly.pdbx_strand_id
1 'polypeptide(L)'
;MQYLNKTFSPTLFVSSRNAHNMNSQFRMIVSGALVATVSFVTASFAFQAATPNSTVSAWSESTWDAARRADMAAFDLAIANAPTGDTVSMKALHDAISLQATHKAEQEIARQESITTRRKEIVDELAKNNLTKAMVAAANLKFLLDNEAWKLELQSDAVSQLQAMGQDMYLKALNDSDWLLAQEMLFRLRALYEDGGDATQLKKLTDQLDDCGDRVQLLAEYAPKNLYDLRKKQNDRFKAAEALEPKKEKKVDPIAEPVVDPNDPEGELSTKAEDVFPEYNAALIDGWKDQFQGISLGMLKEGLRKAATEHIENGGWKPLLEGGIEALRLLATTTECQESFPTLSDNTKRTQWIAAIDKAGAIVTAATRENATSVLFREVMAQLLVANDATVALPEEVVLHEFGEGAMGVLSRRFEDNYSALIWPEATRRFRQQVDGNFVGVGIMIRHDEKRDIQIINPLEGSPASRAGLKPNDRIIAVDGQSTTGWALTKAVDLITGPAGEVVTLTVRRPTVDEPFDVPMKRESIKIRSVNGWNKKGLNESGNPTWEWYMDPTMGIAYVRLTSFNEDSFTDFLAALKEMRVERKLNGLILDLRGNPGGLLSSAVDFCNLWVEKGVLVSTENRFGITTSSKSAEANRAELKDLPVAVLVNQSSASASEILSGCLQAYDKAVIVGERSFGKGSVQEVNPLADRGKQAAVKITTQHYVLPPEVLQPEGTKGRLVHKKPGSNDWGVNPDLRAKMTPDQIDKSTELRMKSDTLAAADDAKAKPRPDPNDLFAKGLDPQLEMALLAMRARVVKDVVGTEVAGVHKATPETDSP
;
A
#
# COMPACT_ATOMS: atom_id res chain seq x y z
N MET A 1 -4.89 2.45 0.76
CA MET A 1 -4.77 0.98 0.55
C MET A 1 -3.62 0.30 1.33
N GLN A 2 -2.84 0.99 2.17
CA GLN A 2 -1.91 0.35 3.15
C GLN A 2 -2.60 -0.28 4.38
N TYR A 3 -3.90 -0.60 4.27
CA TYR A 3 -4.73 -1.21 5.33
C TYR A 3 -5.36 -2.53 4.89
N LEU A 4 -4.78 -3.18 3.88
CA LEU A 4 -5.12 -4.55 3.51
C LEU A 4 -4.13 -5.48 4.23
N ASN A 5 -4.69 -6.37 5.05
CA ASN A 5 -4.04 -7.47 5.77
C ASN A 5 -3.24 -7.10 7.02
N LYS A 6 -3.92 -7.12 8.17
CA LYS A 6 -3.55 -7.96 9.32
C LYS A 6 -4.49 -7.73 10.49
N THR A 7 -5.42 -8.66 10.66
CA THR A 7 -6.00 -9.14 11.93
C THR A 7 -6.99 -10.25 11.58
N PHE A 8 -6.92 -11.54 11.92
CA PHE A 8 -6.06 -12.41 12.73
C PHE A 8 -6.25 -13.86 12.22
N SER A 9 -5.27 -14.74 12.44
CA SER A 9 -5.36 -16.22 12.31
C SER A 9 -4.17 -16.84 13.07
N PRO A 10 -4.03 -18.17 13.27
CA PRO A 10 -4.93 -19.32 13.08
C PRO A 10 -4.89 -20.30 14.29
N THR A 11 -5.66 -21.41 14.38
CA THR A 11 -5.09 -22.80 14.24
C THR A 11 -6.14 -23.92 14.25
N LEU A 12 -6.20 -24.72 13.15
CA LEU A 12 -6.21 -26.22 13.04
C LEU A 12 -7.32 -27.10 13.73
N PHE A 13 -7.93 -28.20 13.24
CA PHE A 13 -7.67 -29.18 12.17
C PHE A 13 -8.80 -30.28 12.12
N VAL A 14 -8.97 -30.97 10.97
CA VAL A 14 -9.36 -32.40 10.69
C VAL A 14 -10.83 -32.92 10.79
N SER A 15 -11.36 -33.32 9.61
CA SER A 15 -12.04 -34.58 9.14
C SER A 15 -13.15 -35.25 9.98
N SER A 16 -14.14 -36.01 9.48
CA SER A 16 -14.37 -36.70 8.20
C SER A 16 -15.82 -37.24 8.11
N ARG A 17 -16.22 -37.65 6.88
CA ARG A 17 -17.01 -38.84 6.51
C ARG A 17 -18.55 -38.84 6.41
N ASN A 18 -18.94 -39.26 5.20
CA ASN A 18 -20.02 -40.18 4.77
C ASN A 18 -21.47 -39.67 4.84
N ALA A 19 -22.07 -39.33 3.69
CA ALA A 19 -22.66 -40.22 2.66
C ALA A 19 -24.05 -40.74 3.06
N HIS A 20 -25.07 -40.44 2.23
CA HIS A 20 -26.17 -41.31 1.73
C HIS A 20 -27.08 -40.42 0.85
N ASN A 21 -27.00 -40.53 -0.49
CA ASN A 21 -27.85 -41.34 -1.38
C ASN A 21 -29.35 -40.97 -1.39
N MET A 22 -29.85 -40.43 -2.51
CA MET A 22 -30.82 -41.15 -3.36
C MET A 22 -31.07 -40.48 -4.73
N ASN A 23 -30.82 -41.27 -5.77
CA ASN A 23 -31.27 -41.30 -7.18
C ASN A 23 -32.52 -40.44 -7.53
N SER A 24 -32.67 -39.91 -8.75
CA SER A 24 -32.77 -40.73 -9.97
C SER A 24 -32.59 -39.97 -11.30
N GLN A 25 -31.77 -40.60 -12.16
CA GLN A 25 -31.92 -40.82 -13.62
C GLN A 25 -32.08 -39.64 -14.59
N PHE A 26 -31.04 -39.43 -15.42
CA PHE A 26 -31.14 -39.65 -16.87
C PHE A 26 -29.73 -39.95 -17.44
N ARG A 27 -29.56 -41.12 -18.04
CA ARG A 27 -28.36 -41.54 -18.78
C ARG A 27 -28.63 -41.33 -20.27
N MET A 28 -27.72 -40.66 -20.99
CA MET A 28 -27.38 -41.05 -22.36
C MET A 28 -25.92 -40.71 -22.65
N ILE A 29 -25.25 -41.72 -23.23
CA ILE A 29 -23.82 -41.84 -23.51
C ILE A 29 -23.49 -41.07 -24.79
N VAL A 30 -22.47 -40.20 -24.77
CA VAL A 30 -21.55 -40.00 -25.92
C VAL A 30 -20.14 -39.70 -25.39
N SER A 31 -19.26 -40.68 -25.54
CA SER A 31 -17.81 -40.55 -25.50
C SER A 31 -17.30 -39.98 -26.83
N GLY A 32 -16.43 -38.97 -26.79
CA GLY A 32 -15.77 -38.43 -27.98
C GLY A 32 -14.60 -37.53 -27.59
N ALA A 33 -13.39 -38.10 -27.64
CA ALA A 33 -12.13 -37.37 -27.54
C ALA A 33 -11.93 -36.51 -28.80
N LEU A 34 -11.58 -35.23 -28.63
CA LEU A 34 -11.13 -34.37 -29.72
C LEU A 34 -9.62 -34.17 -29.60
N VAL A 35 -8.86 -34.96 -30.36
CA VAL A 35 -7.47 -34.70 -30.69
C VAL A 35 -7.48 -33.72 -31.86
N ALA A 36 -7.03 -32.49 -31.65
CA ALA A 36 -6.82 -31.53 -32.73
C ALA A 36 -5.47 -31.82 -33.40
N THR A 37 -5.54 -32.37 -34.62
CA THR A 37 -4.40 -32.50 -35.53
C THR A 37 -4.05 -31.14 -36.11
N VAL A 38 -2.87 -30.62 -35.77
CA VAL A 38 -2.24 -29.48 -36.47
C VAL A 38 -1.48 -30.03 -37.68
N SER A 39 -1.93 -29.67 -38.89
CA SER A 39 -1.23 -29.98 -40.13
C SER A 39 -0.04 -29.05 -40.31
N PHE A 40 1.17 -29.61 -40.32
CA PHE A 40 2.39 -28.91 -40.73
C PHE A 40 2.43 -28.79 -42.27
N VAL A 41 2.48 -27.55 -42.78
CA VAL A 41 2.94 -27.28 -44.14
C VAL A 41 4.45 -27.05 -44.07
N THR A 42 5.23 -27.97 -44.62
CA THR A 42 6.68 -27.84 -44.74
C THR A 42 7.03 -27.07 -46.02
N ALA A 43 7.39 -25.79 -45.87
CA ALA A 43 8.12 -25.06 -46.90
C ALA A 43 9.63 -25.20 -46.62
N SER A 44 10.32 -25.99 -47.44
CA SER A 44 11.78 -26.14 -47.36
C SER A 44 12.47 -24.87 -47.88
N PHE A 45 13.00 -24.06 -46.97
CA PHE A 45 14.05 -23.10 -47.29
C PHE A 45 15.39 -23.65 -46.81
N ALA A 46 16.37 -23.73 -47.73
CA ALA A 46 17.73 -24.13 -47.42
C ALA A 46 18.38 -23.08 -46.50
N PHE A 47 18.52 -23.39 -45.22
CA PHE A 47 19.32 -22.60 -44.30
C PHE A 47 20.77 -23.08 -44.33
N GLN A 48 21.66 -22.14 -44.60
CA GLN A 48 23.09 -22.27 -44.32
C GLN A 48 23.26 -22.54 -42.82
N ALA A 49 24.06 -23.54 -42.45
CA ALA A 49 24.18 -24.01 -41.07
C ALA A 49 24.62 -22.88 -40.13
N ALA A 50 23.65 -22.29 -39.42
CA ALA A 50 23.88 -21.31 -38.38
C ALA A 50 24.43 -22.03 -37.13
N THR A 51 25.47 -21.49 -36.52
CA THR A 51 26.02 -22.03 -35.26
C THR A 51 24.96 -21.99 -34.15
N PRO A 52 24.98 -22.90 -33.15
CA PRO A 52 24.04 -22.89 -32.02
C PRO A 52 23.95 -21.54 -31.27
N ASN A 53 25.03 -20.75 -31.26
CA ASN A 53 25.04 -19.41 -30.64
C ASN A 53 24.20 -18.38 -31.41
N SER A 54 24.12 -18.46 -32.74
CA SER A 54 23.33 -17.52 -33.54
C SER A 54 21.82 -17.72 -33.39
N THR A 55 21.35 -18.93 -33.08
CA THR A 55 19.93 -19.22 -32.81
C THR A 55 19.52 -18.79 -31.40
N VAL A 56 20.37 -18.98 -30.38
CA VAL A 56 20.12 -18.52 -29.01
C VAL A 56 20.05 -16.98 -28.94
N SER A 57 20.96 -16.27 -29.62
CA SER A 57 20.94 -14.81 -29.63
C SER A 57 19.67 -14.24 -30.27
N ALA A 58 19.27 -14.77 -31.43
CA ALA A 58 18.05 -14.33 -32.12
C ALA A 58 16.78 -14.60 -31.30
N TRP A 59 16.69 -15.77 -30.64
CA TRP A 59 15.60 -16.09 -29.73
C TRP A 59 15.57 -15.18 -28.49
N SER A 60 16.74 -14.92 -27.89
CA SER A 60 16.85 -14.06 -26.71
C SER A 60 16.38 -12.64 -26.99
N GLU A 61 16.76 -12.09 -28.14
CA GLU A 61 16.34 -10.76 -28.60
C GLU A 61 14.84 -10.72 -28.90
N SER A 62 14.31 -11.68 -29.67
CA SER A 62 12.88 -11.70 -30.00
C SER A 62 11.98 -11.90 -28.79
N THR A 63 12.42 -12.70 -27.80
CA THR A 63 11.71 -12.91 -26.54
C THR A 63 11.66 -11.62 -25.72
N TRP A 64 12.79 -10.92 -25.60
CA TRP A 64 12.84 -9.64 -24.88
C TRP A 64 12.04 -8.55 -25.59
N ASP A 65 12.06 -8.52 -26.93
CA ASP A 65 11.25 -7.59 -27.73
C ASP A 65 9.76 -7.85 -27.57
N ALA A 66 9.34 -9.12 -27.53
CA ALA A 66 7.96 -9.49 -27.24
C ALA A 66 7.53 -8.99 -25.85
N ALA A 67 8.40 -9.15 -24.85
CA ALA A 67 8.17 -8.63 -23.51
C ALA A 67 8.01 -7.09 -23.53
N ARG A 68 8.95 -6.34 -24.12
CA ARG A 68 8.92 -4.86 -24.15
C ARG A 68 7.73 -4.28 -24.92
N ARG A 69 7.21 -5.00 -25.92
CA ARG A 69 6.00 -4.60 -26.66
C ARG A 69 4.69 -4.96 -25.94
N ALA A 70 4.77 -5.46 -24.71
CA ALA A 70 3.63 -5.97 -23.95
C ALA A 70 2.83 -7.06 -24.69
N ASP A 71 3.49 -7.84 -25.56
CA ASP A 71 2.90 -8.95 -26.30
C ASP A 71 3.11 -10.26 -25.52
N MET A 72 2.26 -10.47 -24.52
CA MET A 72 2.29 -11.66 -23.66
C MET A 72 2.16 -12.96 -24.46
N ALA A 73 1.36 -12.97 -25.53
CA ALA A 73 1.15 -14.18 -26.34
C ALA A 73 2.43 -14.55 -27.11
N ALA A 74 3.09 -13.57 -27.73
CA ALA A 74 4.37 -13.80 -28.38
C ALA A 74 5.48 -14.16 -27.38
N PHE A 75 5.48 -13.55 -26.19
CA PHE A 75 6.43 -13.87 -25.13
C PHE A 75 6.27 -15.33 -24.66
N ASP A 76 5.05 -15.74 -24.29
CA ASP A 76 4.77 -17.11 -23.84
C ASP A 76 5.09 -18.14 -24.94
N LEU A 77 4.78 -17.83 -26.21
CA LEU A 77 5.13 -18.67 -27.35
C LEU A 77 6.65 -18.78 -27.52
N ALA A 78 7.40 -17.69 -27.36
CA ALA A 78 8.85 -17.71 -27.46
C ALA A 78 9.47 -18.53 -26.31
N ILE A 79 8.98 -18.37 -25.08
CA ILE A 79 9.40 -19.16 -23.92
C ILE A 79 9.13 -20.66 -24.14
N ALA A 80 7.96 -21.02 -24.67
CA ALA A 80 7.62 -22.41 -24.98
C ALA A 80 8.55 -23.04 -26.04
N ASN A 81 9.16 -22.21 -26.90
CA ASN A 81 10.10 -22.61 -27.95
C ASN A 81 11.56 -22.24 -27.61
N ALA A 82 11.91 -22.19 -26.33
CA ALA A 82 13.28 -21.93 -25.91
C ALA A 82 14.27 -22.91 -26.58
N PRO A 83 15.40 -22.43 -27.13
CA PRO A 83 16.42 -23.29 -27.73
C PRO A 83 16.95 -24.28 -26.70
N THR A 84 17.32 -25.49 -27.08
CA THR A 84 17.96 -26.46 -26.19
C THR A 84 19.49 -26.32 -26.18
N GLY A 85 20.14 -26.73 -25.09
CA GLY A 85 21.61 -26.74 -25.00
C GLY A 85 22.14 -27.33 -23.69
N ASP A 86 23.36 -27.85 -23.71
CA ASP A 86 23.96 -28.61 -22.60
C ASP A 86 24.74 -27.75 -21.59
N THR A 87 24.87 -26.45 -21.85
CA THR A 87 25.54 -25.53 -20.92
C THR A 87 24.76 -25.37 -19.62
N VAL A 88 25.45 -25.03 -18.53
CA VAL A 88 24.84 -24.80 -17.21
C VAL A 88 23.74 -23.74 -17.29
N SER A 89 23.99 -22.66 -18.02
CA SER A 89 23.04 -21.56 -18.19
C SER A 89 21.78 -21.97 -18.96
N MET A 90 21.91 -22.74 -20.05
CA MET A 90 20.74 -23.27 -20.77
C MET A 90 19.93 -24.25 -19.92
N LYS A 91 20.57 -25.12 -19.14
CA LYS A 91 19.86 -26.01 -18.23
C LYS A 91 19.08 -25.22 -17.17
N ALA A 92 19.73 -24.24 -16.54
CA ALA A 92 19.08 -23.37 -15.55
C ALA A 92 17.87 -22.61 -16.11
N LEU A 93 17.92 -22.18 -17.38
CA LEU A 93 16.79 -21.57 -18.07
C LEU A 93 15.63 -22.56 -18.24
N HIS A 94 15.87 -23.78 -18.73
CA HIS A 94 14.80 -24.79 -18.92
C HIS A 94 14.21 -25.28 -17.60
N ASP A 95 15.04 -25.43 -16.56
CA ASP A 95 14.58 -25.76 -15.22
C ASP A 95 13.62 -24.67 -14.72
N ALA A 96 13.95 -23.39 -14.96
CA ALA A 96 13.09 -22.26 -14.61
C ALA A 96 11.78 -22.22 -15.41
N ILE A 97 11.82 -22.50 -16.72
CA ILE A 97 10.63 -22.58 -17.58
C ILE A 97 9.70 -23.69 -17.10
N SER A 98 10.26 -24.87 -16.83
CA SER A 98 9.52 -26.04 -16.38
C SER A 98 8.87 -25.80 -15.01
N LEU A 99 9.63 -25.20 -14.08
CA LEU A 99 9.16 -24.86 -12.75
C LEU A 99 8.01 -23.85 -12.81
N GLN A 100 8.14 -22.78 -13.62
CA GLN A 100 7.07 -21.80 -13.79
C GLN A 100 5.81 -22.42 -14.38
N ALA A 101 5.94 -23.34 -15.34
CA ALA A 101 4.80 -24.05 -15.91
C ALA A 101 4.06 -24.89 -14.84
N THR A 102 4.81 -25.58 -13.96
CA THR A 102 4.25 -26.30 -12.81
C THR A 102 3.52 -25.36 -11.86
N HIS A 103 4.15 -24.26 -11.45
CA HIS A 103 3.52 -23.27 -10.56
C HIS A 103 2.24 -22.67 -11.16
N LYS A 104 2.24 -22.31 -12.45
CA LYS A 104 1.05 -21.79 -13.15
C LYS A 104 -0.09 -22.82 -13.14
N ALA A 105 0.20 -24.10 -13.37
CA ALA A 105 -0.80 -25.17 -13.35
C ALA A 105 -1.38 -25.41 -11.93
N GLU A 106 -0.52 -25.46 -10.91
CA GLU A 106 -0.93 -25.62 -9.51
C GLU A 106 -1.77 -24.43 -9.02
N GLN A 107 -1.39 -23.21 -9.40
CA GLN A 107 -2.14 -22.00 -9.07
C GLN A 107 -3.53 -21.98 -9.69
N GLU A 108 -3.68 -22.42 -10.94
CA GLU A 108 -5.00 -22.49 -11.58
C GLU A 108 -5.90 -23.52 -10.90
N ILE A 109 -5.35 -24.69 -10.53
CA ILE A 109 -6.09 -25.70 -9.74
C ILE A 109 -6.54 -25.11 -8.40
N ALA A 110 -5.61 -24.51 -7.65
CA ALA A 110 -5.90 -23.92 -6.35
C ALA A 110 -6.91 -22.75 -6.45
N ARG A 111 -6.87 -21.97 -7.54
CA ARG A 111 -7.82 -20.89 -7.81
C ARG A 111 -9.24 -21.44 -8.00
N GLN A 112 -9.41 -22.50 -8.80
CA GLN A 112 -10.71 -23.13 -9.02
C GLN A 112 -11.29 -23.73 -7.73
N GLU A 113 -10.46 -24.42 -6.93
CA GLU A 113 -10.86 -24.93 -5.61
C GLU A 113 -11.27 -23.80 -4.66
N SER A 114 -10.51 -22.69 -4.67
CA SER A 114 -10.82 -21.52 -3.86
C SER A 114 -12.15 -20.87 -4.28
N ILE A 115 -12.44 -20.77 -5.58
CA ILE A 115 -13.73 -20.25 -6.08
C ILE A 115 -14.90 -21.07 -5.53
N THR A 116 -14.84 -22.41 -5.66
CA THR A 116 -15.88 -23.30 -5.14
C THR A 116 -16.02 -23.16 -3.62
N THR A 117 -14.89 -23.05 -2.91
CA THR A 117 -14.86 -22.88 -1.46
C THR A 117 -15.52 -21.56 -1.05
N ARG A 118 -15.16 -20.42 -1.67
CA ARG A 118 -15.72 -19.11 -1.31
C ARG A 118 -17.21 -19.01 -1.61
N ARG A 119 -17.69 -19.56 -2.74
CA ARG A 119 -19.13 -19.64 -3.03
C ARG A 119 -19.89 -20.40 -1.93
N LYS A 120 -19.35 -21.54 -1.50
CA LYS A 120 -19.93 -22.32 -0.41
C LYS A 120 -19.93 -21.55 0.92
N GLU A 121 -18.81 -20.91 1.27
CA GLU A 121 -18.70 -20.11 2.49
C GLU A 121 -19.73 -18.98 2.54
N ILE A 122 -20.00 -18.30 1.43
CA ILE A 122 -21.04 -17.25 1.38
C ILE A 122 -22.39 -17.84 1.80
N VAL A 123 -22.80 -18.96 1.20
CA VAL A 123 -24.08 -19.63 1.49
C VAL A 123 -24.12 -20.15 2.93
N ASP A 124 -23.07 -20.84 3.38
CA ASP A 124 -23.01 -21.44 4.71
C ASP A 124 -23.03 -20.38 5.82
N GLU A 125 -22.34 -19.25 5.63
CA GLU A 125 -22.31 -18.17 6.61
C GLU A 125 -23.60 -17.33 6.59
N LEU A 126 -24.26 -17.15 5.44
CA LEU A 126 -25.61 -16.57 5.38
C LEU A 126 -26.62 -17.42 6.14
N ALA A 127 -26.56 -18.76 6.01
CA ALA A 127 -27.41 -19.67 6.77
C ALA A 127 -27.19 -19.60 8.29
N LYS A 128 -25.99 -19.24 8.72
CA LYS A 128 -25.63 -18.98 10.14
C LYS A 128 -25.91 -17.54 10.59
N ASN A 129 -26.44 -16.70 9.72
CA ASN A 129 -26.61 -15.26 9.94
C ASN A 129 -25.29 -14.53 10.26
N ASN A 130 -24.16 -15.02 9.75
CA ASN A 130 -22.84 -14.45 9.94
C ASN A 130 -22.45 -13.56 8.76
N LEU A 131 -23.13 -12.42 8.68
CA LEU A 131 -23.04 -11.46 7.57
C LEU A 131 -21.60 -11.02 7.28
N THR A 132 -20.82 -10.72 8.32
CA THR A 132 -19.45 -10.25 8.20
C THR A 132 -18.56 -11.26 7.47
N LYS A 133 -18.63 -12.55 7.83
CA LYS A 133 -17.84 -13.59 7.16
C LYS A 133 -18.31 -13.86 5.74
N ALA A 134 -19.62 -13.85 5.51
CA ALA A 134 -20.16 -13.99 4.15
C ALA A 134 -19.67 -12.86 3.24
N MET A 135 -19.60 -11.62 3.73
CA MET A 135 -19.03 -10.48 2.99
C MET A 135 -17.54 -10.62 2.72
N VAL A 136 -16.76 -11.15 3.67
CA VAL A 136 -15.33 -11.46 3.45
C VAL A 136 -15.18 -12.53 2.38
N ALA A 137 -15.98 -13.60 2.42
CA ALA A 137 -15.95 -14.65 1.41
C ALA A 137 -16.29 -14.11 0.01
N ALA A 138 -17.28 -13.23 -0.10
CA ALA A 138 -17.65 -12.56 -1.36
C ALA A 138 -16.54 -11.64 -1.88
N ALA A 139 -15.93 -10.83 -1.01
CA ALA A 139 -14.79 -9.99 -1.39
C ALA A 139 -13.60 -10.84 -1.89
N ASN A 140 -13.30 -11.96 -1.21
CA ASN A 140 -12.26 -12.89 -1.65
C ASN A 140 -12.61 -13.58 -2.97
N LEU A 141 -13.88 -13.93 -3.19
CA LEU A 141 -14.34 -14.53 -4.45
C LEU A 141 -14.12 -13.58 -5.64
N LYS A 142 -14.39 -12.28 -5.47
CA LYS A 142 -14.14 -11.25 -6.48
C LYS A 142 -12.69 -11.26 -6.98
N PHE A 143 -11.71 -11.41 -6.10
CA PHE A 143 -10.29 -11.46 -6.49
C PHE A 143 -9.91 -12.71 -7.28
N LEU A 144 -10.70 -13.78 -7.19
CA LEU A 144 -10.47 -15.03 -7.91
C LEU A 144 -11.11 -15.04 -9.30
N LEU A 145 -12.08 -14.17 -9.54
CA LEU A 145 -12.84 -14.07 -10.79
C LEU A 145 -12.32 -12.91 -11.65
N ASP A 146 -12.47 -13.02 -12.97
CA ASP A 146 -12.34 -11.85 -13.84
C ASP A 146 -13.57 -10.93 -13.72
N ASN A 147 -13.46 -9.73 -14.30
CA ASN A 147 -14.49 -8.70 -14.16
C ASN A 147 -15.85 -9.12 -14.76
N GLU A 148 -15.87 -9.94 -15.82
CA GLU A 148 -17.11 -10.39 -16.44
C GLU A 148 -17.77 -11.52 -15.63
N ALA A 149 -16.96 -12.46 -15.12
CA ALA A 149 -17.42 -13.50 -14.22
C ALA A 149 -17.94 -12.90 -12.90
N TRP A 150 -17.29 -11.87 -12.35
CA TRP A 150 -17.75 -11.19 -11.15
C TRP A 150 -19.07 -10.43 -11.36
N LYS A 151 -19.28 -9.80 -12.52
CA LYS A 151 -20.58 -9.15 -12.85
C LYS A 151 -21.74 -10.14 -12.78
N LEU A 152 -21.52 -11.37 -13.25
CA LEU A 152 -22.52 -12.43 -13.16
C LEU A 152 -22.69 -12.91 -11.71
N GLU A 153 -21.59 -13.07 -10.97
CA GLU A 153 -21.62 -13.50 -9.57
C GLU A 153 -22.33 -12.48 -8.66
N LEU A 154 -22.20 -11.19 -8.95
CA LEU A 154 -22.89 -10.10 -8.25
C LEU A 154 -24.41 -10.21 -8.32
N GLN A 155 -24.94 -10.90 -9.34
CA GLN A 155 -26.37 -11.13 -9.56
C GLN A 155 -26.83 -12.50 -9.05
N SER A 156 -25.93 -13.30 -8.47
CA SER A 156 -26.30 -14.58 -7.87
C SER A 156 -27.22 -14.37 -6.66
N ASP A 157 -28.09 -15.34 -6.38
CA ASP A 157 -29.05 -15.28 -5.26
C ASP A 157 -28.33 -15.03 -3.92
N ALA A 158 -27.21 -15.73 -3.69
CA ALA A 158 -26.44 -15.62 -2.46
C ALA A 158 -25.82 -14.22 -2.29
N VAL A 159 -25.23 -13.65 -3.34
CA VAL A 159 -24.62 -12.31 -3.26
C VAL A 159 -25.69 -11.22 -3.22
N SER A 160 -26.83 -11.40 -3.89
CA SER A 160 -27.96 -10.47 -3.81
C SER A 160 -28.58 -10.45 -2.40
N GLN A 161 -28.75 -11.61 -1.77
CA GLN A 161 -29.19 -11.71 -0.37
C GLN A 161 -28.18 -11.05 0.58
N LEU A 162 -26.89 -11.29 0.37
CA LEU A 162 -25.81 -10.67 1.13
C LEU A 162 -25.86 -9.13 1.06
N GLN A 163 -26.07 -8.57 -0.14
CA GLN A 163 -26.21 -7.12 -0.34
C GLN A 163 -27.40 -6.55 0.42
N ALA A 164 -28.57 -7.21 0.35
CA ALA A 164 -29.77 -6.79 1.08
C ALA A 164 -29.55 -6.78 2.60
N MET A 165 -29.01 -7.87 3.15
CA MET A 165 -28.71 -7.96 4.59
C MET A 165 -27.67 -6.92 5.03
N GLY A 166 -26.66 -6.67 4.19
CA GLY A 166 -25.68 -5.61 4.38
C GLY A 166 -26.32 -4.22 4.48
N GLN A 167 -27.21 -3.91 3.54
CA GLN A 167 -27.92 -2.63 3.50
C GLN A 167 -28.82 -2.45 4.72
N ASP A 168 -29.53 -3.49 5.14
CA ASP A 168 -30.39 -3.46 6.34
C ASP A 168 -29.57 -3.24 7.62
N MET A 169 -28.42 -3.91 7.76
CA MET A 169 -27.52 -3.74 8.89
C MET A 169 -26.95 -2.32 8.94
N TYR A 170 -26.57 -1.76 7.79
CA TYR A 170 -26.14 -0.37 7.67
C TYR A 170 -27.23 0.61 8.14
N LEU A 171 -28.48 0.45 7.67
CA LEU A 171 -29.59 1.32 8.05
C LEU A 171 -29.90 1.23 9.55
N LYS A 172 -29.80 0.03 10.14
CA LYS A 172 -29.93 -0.16 11.58
C LYS A 172 -28.81 0.55 12.33
N ALA A 173 -27.56 0.39 11.90
CA ALA A 173 -26.41 1.06 12.51
C ALA A 173 -26.54 2.58 12.47
N LEU A 174 -27.06 3.13 11.37
CA LEU A 174 -27.33 4.55 11.22
C LEU A 174 -28.36 5.04 12.25
N ASN A 175 -29.48 4.31 12.42
CA ASN A 175 -30.50 4.65 13.41
C ASN A 175 -29.98 4.57 14.85
N ASP A 176 -29.07 3.62 15.12
CA ASP A 176 -28.44 3.43 16.42
C ASP A 176 -27.26 4.39 16.66
N SER A 177 -26.91 5.25 15.69
CA SER A 177 -25.70 6.09 15.69
C SER A 177 -24.40 5.28 15.94
N ASP A 178 -24.38 4.03 15.47
CA ASP A 178 -23.23 3.14 15.53
C ASP A 178 -22.35 3.36 14.30
N TRP A 179 -21.70 4.53 14.26
CA TRP A 179 -20.95 4.99 13.09
C TRP A 179 -19.84 4.03 12.66
N LEU A 180 -19.24 3.29 13.60
CA LEU A 180 -18.25 2.26 13.28
C LEU A 180 -18.85 1.05 12.54
N LEU A 181 -20.03 0.58 12.97
CA LEU A 181 -20.72 -0.50 12.28
C LEU A 181 -21.26 -0.03 10.91
N ALA A 182 -21.80 1.18 10.83
CA ALA A 182 -22.28 1.77 9.58
C ALA A 182 -21.13 1.87 8.56
N GLN A 183 -19.98 2.42 8.98
CA GLN A 183 -18.77 2.50 8.17
C GLN A 183 -18.29 1.11 7.72
N GLU A 184 -18.27 0.12 8.63
CA GLU A 184 -17.88 -1.25 8.30
C GLU A 184 -18.78 -1.86 7.21
N MET A 185 -20.10 -1.73 7.34
CA MET A 185 -21.05 -2.27 6.36
C MET A 185 -20.91 -1.58 5.00
N LEU A 186 -20.79 -0.25 4.98
CA LEU A 186 -20.58 0.51 3.74
C LEU A 186 -19.27 0.14 3.05
N PHE A 187 -18.17 -0.01 3.81
CA PHE A 187 -16.88 -0.42 3.27
C PHE A 187 -16.98 -1.78 2.56
N ARG A 188 -17.63 -2.76 3.21
CA ARG A 188 -17.80 -4.11 2.66
C ARG A 188 -18.73 -4.12 1.44
N LEU A 189 -19.85 -3.39 1.49
CA LEU A 189 -20.76 -3.25 0.36
C LEU A 189 -20.06 -2.59 -0.83
N ARG A 190 -19.33 -1.49 -0.59
CA ARG A 190 -18.57 -0.76 -1.61
C ARG A 190 -17.58 -1.67 -2.33
N ALA A 191 -16.85 -2.51 -1.59
CA ALA A 191 -15.87 -3.44 -2.14
C ALA A 191 -16.46 -4.43 -3.17
N LEU A 192 -17.75 -4.77 -3.08
CA LEU A 192 -18.42 -5.63 -4.05
C LEU A 192 -18.55 -4.96 -5.43
N TYR A 193 -18.69 -3.63 -5.48
CA TYR A 193 -18.91 -2.86 -6.71
C TYR A 193 -17.63 -2.27 -7.32
N GLU A 194 -16.49 -2.38 -6.64
CA GLU A 194 -15.20 -1.97 -7.20
C GLU A 194 -14.85 -2.82 -8.44
N ASP A 195 -14.17 -2.24 -9.44
CA ASP A 195 -13.63 -2.96 -10.61
C ASP A 195 -14.58 -3.97 -11.27
N GLY A 196 -15.64 -3.47 -11.91
CA GLY A 196 -16.58 -4.29 -12.68
C GLY A 196 -18.04 -4.22 -12.22
N GLY A 197 -18.35 -3.51 -11.13
CA GLY A 197 -19.72 -3.28 -10.65
C GLY A 197 -20.45 -2.09 -11.30
N ASP A 198 -21.66 -1.81 -10.81
CA ASP A 198 -22.45 -0.62 -11.16
C ASP A 198 -21.78 0.65 -10.61
N ALA A 199 -21.27 1.49 -11.51
CA ALA A 199 -20.59 2.75 -11.19
C ALA A 199 -21.48 3.73 -10.40
N THR A 200 -22.79 3.74 -10.63
CA THR A 200 -23.74 4.60 -9.91
C THR A 200 -23.85 4.15 -8.45
N GLN A 201 -23.99 2.84 -8.25
CA GLN A 201 -24.05 2.26 -6.92
C GLN A 201 -22.73 2.41 -6.17
N LEU A 202 -21.59 2.23 -6.85
CA LEU A 202 -20.25 2.46 -6.29
C LEU A 202 -20.10 3.90 -5.80
N LYS A 203 -20.54 4.88 -6.60
CA LYS A 203 -20.50 6.29 -6.20
C LYS A 203 -21.37 6.55 -4.97
N LYS A 204 -22.62 6.06 -4.97
CA LYS A 204 -23.54 6.21 -3.83
C LYS A 204 -22.93 5.67 -2.53
N LEU A 205 -22.39 4.45 -2.56
CA LEU A 205 -21.77 3.82 -1.40
C LEU A 205 -20.49 4.56 -0.96
N THR A 206 -19.75 5.13 -1.90
CA THR A 206 -18.57 5.97 -1.60
C THR A 206 -18.98 7.24 -0.88
N ASP A 207 -19.96 7.99 -1.41
CA ASP A 207 -20.46 9.22 -0.77
C ASP A 207 -20.99 8.94 0.66
N GLN A 208 -21.67 7.81 0.87
CA GLN A 208 -22.16 7.39 2.20
C GLN A 208 -21.03 6.99 3.16
N LEU A 209 -20.00 6.32 2.64
CA LEU A 209 -18.85 5.89 3.41
C LEU A 209 -18.02 7.10 3.87
N ASP A 210 -17.89 8.11 3.00
CA ASP A 210 -17.22 9.37 3.32
C ASP A 210 -17.95 10.10 4.45
N ASP A 211 -19.28 10.27 4.39
CA ASP A 211 -20.07 10.87 5.50
C ASP A 211 -19.88 10.13 6.83
N CYS A 212 -19.94 8.80 6.82
CA CYS A 212 -19.69 8.01 8.04
C CYS A 212 -18.24 8.16 8.53
N GLY A 213 -17.26 8.20 7.61
CA GLY A 213 -15.85 8.38 7.94
C GLY A 213 -15.58 9.73 8.60
N ASP A 214 -16.13 10.80 8.04
CA ASP A 214 -16.00 12.15 8.56
C ASP A 214 -16.64 12.27 9.96
N ARG A 215 -17.79 11.62 10.20
CA ARG A 215 -18.39 11.54 11.55
C ARG A 215 -17.49 10.81 12.54
N VAL A 216 -16.90 9.68 12.15
CA VAL A 216 -15.96 8.95 13.01
C VAL A 216 -14.73 9.81 13.33
N GLN A 217 -14.26 10.63 12.39
CA GLN A 217 -13.20 11.60 12.62
C GLN A 217 -13.61 12.68 13.62
N LEU A 218 -14.82 13.24 13.49
CA LEU A 218 -15.37 14.19 14.47
C LEU A 218 -15.47 13.57 15.88
N LEU A 219 -15.89 12.30 16.00
CA LEU A 219 -15.90 11.61 17.29
C LEU A 219 -14.49 11.42 17.85
N ALA A 220 -13.50 11.15 16.99
CA ALA A 220 -12.12 11.00 17.42
C ALA A 220 -11.56 12.30 18.00
N GLU A 221 -11.97 13.44 17.46
CA GLU A 221 -11.50 14.77 17.87
C GLU A 221 -12.31 15.33 19.07
N TYR A 222 -13.64 15.28 18.99
CA TYR A 222 -14.55 16.00 19.88
C TYR A 222 -15.42 15.13 20.78
N ALA A 223 -15.48 13.81 20.56
CA ALA A 223 -16.26 12.90 21.39
C ALA A 223 -15.50 11.58 21.69
N PRO A 224 -14.27 11.65 22.22
CA PRO A 224 -13.42 10.48 22.39
C PRO A 224 -14.02 9.42 23.32
N LYS A 225 -14.89 9.79 24.28
CA LYS A 225 -15.62 8.82 25.11
C LYS A 225 -16.68 8.08 24.31
N ASN A 226 -17.47 8.78 23.49
CA ASN A 226 -18.42 8.13 22.59
C ASN A 226 -17.71 7.17 21.63
N LEU A 227 -16.60 7.59 21.02
CA LEU A 227 -15.82 6.71 20.15
C LEU A 227 -15.28 5.49 20.90
N TYR A 228 -14.84 5.67 22.14
CA TYR A 228 -14.42 4.58 23.02
C TYR A 228 -15.56 3.57 23.25
N ASP A 229 -16.78 4.04 23.54
CA ASP A 229 -17.94 3.16 23.76
C ASP A 229 -18.33 2.38 22.50
N LEU A 230 -18.28 3.04 21.34
CA LEU A 230 -18.48 2.37 20.05
C LEU A 230 -17.42 1.30 19.78
N ARG A 231 -16.15 1.57 20.10
CA ARG A 231 -15.07 0.58 19.97
C ARG A 231 -15.25 -0.59 20.94
N LYS A 232 -15.70 -0.34 22.17
CA LYS A 232 -16.04 -1.40 23.12
C LYS A 232 -17.16 -2.28 22.57
N LYS A 233 -18.24 -1.67 22.08
CA LYS A 233 -19.36 -2.38 21.41
C LYS A 233 -18.87 -3.19 20.21
N GLN A 234 -17.93 -2.66 19.43
CA GLN A 234 -17.31 -3.35 18.31
C GLN A 234 -16.48 -4.56 18.76
N ASN A 235 -15.66 -4.41 19.80
CA ASN A 235 -14.90 -5.50 20.40
C ASN A 235 -15.81 -6.61 20.93
N ASP A 236 -16.92 -6.26 21.58
CA ASP A 236 -17.91 -7.23 22.08
C ASP A 236 -18.58 -7.99 20.92
N ARG A 237 -18.85 -7.32 19.78
CA ARG A 237 -19.31 -8.00 18.55
C ARG A 237 -18.29 -8.99 18.01
N PHE A 238 -17.00 -8.65 18.01
CA PHE A 238 -15.94 -9.57 17.57
C PHE A 238 -15.85 -10.80 18.48
N LYS A 239 -15.89 -10.61 19.80
CA LYS A 239 -15.92 -11.73 20.76
C LYS A 239 -17.15 -12.62 20.57
N ALA A 240 -18.32 -12.03 20.33
CA ALA A 240 -19.53 -12.78 20.05
C ALA A 240 -19.43 -13.58 18.74
N ALA A 241 -18.83 -13.02 17.70
CA ALA A 241 -18.59 -13.71 16.43
C ALA A 241 -17.57 -14.86 16.56
N GLU A 242 -16.52 -14.69 17.37
CA GLU A 242 -15.55 -15.73 17.68
C GLU A 242 -16.18 -16.88 18.47
N ALA A 243 -17.08 -16.59 19.41
CA ALA A 243 -17.81 -17.60 20.19
C ALA A 243 -18.75 -18.48 19.34
N LEU A 244 -19.18 -18.01 18.16
CA LEU A 244 -19.94 -18.80 17.20
C LEU A 244 -19.06 -19.78 16.41
N GLU A 245 -17.74 -19.68 16.50
CA GLU A 245 -16.84 -20.65 15.88
C GLU A 245 -16.78 -21.94 16.71
N PRO A 246 -16.84 -23.12 16.07
CA PRO A 246 -16.53 -24.36 16.76
C PRO A 246 -15.10 -24.27 17.29
N LYS A 247 -14.93 -24.42 18.62
CA LYS A 247 -13.60 -24.47 19.26
C LYS A 247 -12.78 -25.55 18.55
N LYS A 248 -11.75 -25.11 17.85
CA LYS A 248 -10.76 -26.01 17.25
C LYS A 248 -10.08 -26.77 18.39
N GLU A 249 -10.26 -28.09 18.43
CA GLU A 249 -9.53 -28.95 19.36
C GLU A 249 -8.04 -28.69 19.15
N LYS A 250 -7.36 -28.15 20.17
CA LYS A 250 -5.91 -28.09 20.18
C LYS A 250 -5.42 -29.53 19.99
N LYS A 251 -4.83 -29.84 18.83
CA LYS A 251 -4.01 -31.04 18.68
C LYS A 251 -2.91 -30.95 19.72
N VAL A 252 -3.07 -31.69 20.82
CA VAL A 252 -2.01 -31.91 21.80
C VAL A 252 -0.96 -32.78 21.11
N ASP A 253 0.25 -32.24 20.95
CA ASP A 253 1.40 -33.02 20.52
C ASP A 253 1.63 -34.17 21.53
N PRO A 254 1.73 -35.45 21.11
CA PRO A 254 1.83 -36.57 22.04
C PRO A 254 3.22 -36.73 22.69
N ILE A 255 4.05 -35.69 22.77
CA ILE A 255 5.40 -35.75 23.35
C ILE A 255 5.70 -34.59 24.33
N ALA A 256 4.69 -34.06 25.01
CA ALA A 256 4.94 -33.19 26.17
C ALA A 256 4.35 -33.86 27.41
N GLU A 257 5.21 -34.37 28.29
CA GLU A 257 4.79 -34.76 29.63
C GLU A 257 4.20 -33.53 30.36
N PRO A 258 3.14 -33.72 31.16
CA PRO A 258 2.50 -32.62 31.86
C PRO A 258 3.43 -32.13 32.97
N VAL A 259 3.94 -30.90 32.83
CA VAL A 259 4.51 -30.17 33.97
C VAL A 259 3.34 -29.72 34.83
N VAL A 260 3.09 -30.46 35.91
CA VAL A 260 2.21 -30.02 37.00
C VAL A 260 2.99 -28.98 37.80
N ASP A 261 2.48 -27.75 37.85
CA ASP A 261 2.96 -26.72 38.76
C ASP A 261 2.70 -27.18 40.22
N PRO A 262 3.72 -27.36 41.07
CA PRO A 262 3.54 -27.79 42.45
C PRO A 262 2.78 -26.77 43.34
N ASN A 263 2.54 -25.55 42.86
CA ASN A 263 1.94 -24.47 43.65
C ASN A 263 0.47 -24.18 43.35
N ASP A 264 -0.18 -24.94 42.46
CA ASP A 264 -1.60 -24.74 42.12
C ASP A 264 -2.40 -26.07 42.17
N PRO A 265 -2.74 -26.57 43.37
CA PRO A 265 -3.49 -27.82 43.55
C PRO A 265 -5.00 -27.69 43.31
N GLU A 266 -5.53 -26.47 43.15
CA GLU A 266 -6.94 -26.22 42.87
C GLU A 266 -7.05 -25.38 41.61
N GLY A 267 -7.23 -26.03 40.46
CA GLY A 267 -7.27 -25.42 39.12
C GLY A 267 -8.37 -24.37 38.94
N GLU A 268 -8.24 -23.23 39.61
CA GLU A 268 -8.80 -21.96 39.21
C GLU A 268 -7.97 -21.49 38.02
N LEU A 269 -8.50 -21.69 36.82
CA LEU A 269 -8.02 -20.95 35.64
C LEU A 269 -7.93 -19.48 36.02
N SER A 270 -6.71 -18.98 36.20
CA SER A 270 -6.47 -17.55 36.32
C SER A 270 -7.17 -16.90 35.13
N THR A 271 -8.23 -16.12 35.37
CA THR A 271 -8.77 -15.22 34.37
C THR A 271 -7.67 -14.21 34.10
N LYS A 272 -6.80 -14.53 33.13
CA LYS A 272 -5.67 -13.67 32.79
C LYS A 272 -6.22 -12.27 32.56
N ALA A 273 -5.57 -11.28 33.17
CA ALA A 273 -5.86 -9.85 33.01
C ALA A 273 -5.84 -9.37 31.53
N GLU A 274 -5.51 -10.26 30.60
CA GLU A 274 -5.45 -10.04 29.16
C GLU A 274 -6.81 -9.82 28.51
N ASP A 275 -7.95 -10.24 29.06
CA ASP A 275 -9.23 -10.21 28.32
C ASP A 275 -10.08 -8.93 28.46
N VAL A 276 -9.62 -7.95 29.25
CA VAL A 276 -10.38 -6.73 29.55
C VAL A 276 -10.10 -5.65 28.51
N PHE A 277 -11.14 -5.08 27.90
CA PHE A 277 -11.01 -3.89 27.05
C PHE A 277 -10.48 -2.72 27.89
N PRO A 278 -9.43 -1.99 27.47
CA PRO A 278 -8.78 -0.97 28.30
C PRO A 278 -9.76 0.04 28.87
N GLU A 279 -9.52 0.58 30.07
CA GLU A 279 -10.35 1.66 30.61
C GLU A 279 -10.21 2.95 29.80
N TYR A 280 -11.25 3.79 29.82
CA TYR A 280 -11.22 5.07 29.12
C TYR A 280 -10.24 6.06 29.76
N ASN A 281 -9.40 6.67 28.94
CA ASN A 281 -8.49 7.72 29.36
C ASN A 281 -9.17 9.10 29.33
N ALA A 282 -9.59 9.59 30.50
CA ALA A 282 -10.28 10.88 30.64
C ALA A 282 -9.44 12.10 30.22
N ALA A 283 -8.11 11.98 30.15
CA ALA A 283 -7.24 13.05 29.67
C ALA A 283 -7.41 13.37 28.17
N LEU A 284 -8.20 12.57 27.44
CA LEU A 284 -8.47 12.78 26.01
C LEU A 284 -9.57 13.80 25.73
N ILE A 285 -10.49 14.05 26.68
CA ILE A 285 -11.69 14.89 26.44
C ILE A 285 -11.34 16.28 25.89
N ASP A 286 -10.28 16.88 26.44
CA ASP A 286 -9.85 18.24 26.09
C ASP A 286 -8.65 18.27 25.13
N GLY A 287 -8.27 17.13 24.55
CA GLY A 287 -7.06 17.02 23.72
C GLY A 287 -7.08 17.87 22.44
N TRP A 288 -8.26 18.22 21.93
CA TRP A 288 -8.43 19.10 20.78
C TRP A 288 -8.02 20.55 21.08
N LYS A 289 -8.14 21.02 22.32
CA LYS A 289 -7.85 22.42 22.69
C LYS A 289 -6.42 22.83 22.40
N ASP A 290 -5.47 21.91 22.65
CA ASP A 290 -4.04 22.15 22.37
C ASP A 290 -3.73 22.10 20.88
N GLN A 291 -4.44 21.25 20.13
CA GLN A 291 -4.26 21.09 18.68
C GLN A 291 -4.67 22.34 17.90
N PHE A 292 -5.69 23.06 18.40
CA PHE A 292 -6.31 24.15 17.63
C PHE A 292 -5.69 25.52 17.95
N GLN A 293 -4.73 25.55 18.88
CA GLN A 293 -4.05 26.79 19.29
C GLN A 293 -3.33 27.47 18.13
N GLY A 294 -3.77 28.68 17.81
CA GLY A 294 -3.11 29.51 16.79
C GLY A 294 -3.71 29.40 15.40
N ILE A 295 -4.76 28.60 15.22
CA ILE A 295 -5.61 28.66 14.03
C ILE A 295 -6.24 30.06 13.94
N SER A 296 -6.28 30.64 12.74
CA SER A 296 -6.85 31.96 12.53
C SER A 296 -7.60 32.06 11.20
N LEU A 297 -8.56 32.99 11.15
CA LEU A 297 -9.30 33.30 9.92
C LEU A 297 -8.35 33.80 8.81
N GLY A 298 -7.25 34.47 9.16
CA GLY A 298 -6.23 34.92 8.22
C GLY A 298 -5.54 33.75 7.51
N MET A 299 -5.15 32.72 8.27
CA MET A 299 -4.57 31.50 7.72
C MET A 299 -5.55 30.77 6.81
N LEU A 300 -6.79 30.55 7.28
CA LEU A 300 -7.84 29.89 6.50
C LEU A 300 -8.09 30.64 5.18
N LYS A 301 -8.28 31.95 5.24
CA LYS A 301 -8.54 32.79 4.07
C LYS A 301 -7.43 32.68 3.03
N GLU A 302 -6.17 32.79 3.46
CA GLU A 302 -5.04 32.76 2.53
C GLU A 302 -4.83 31.36 1.95
N GLY A 303 -4.98 30.32 2.77
CA GLY A 303 -4.94 28.92 2.33
C GLY A 303 -6.02 28.62 1.27
N LEU A 304 -7.28 29.01 1.53
CA LEU A 304 -8.36 28.82 0.56
C LEU A 304 -8.21 29.71 -0.67
N ARG A 305 -7.65 30.93 -0.55
CA ARG A 305 -7.34 31.77 -1.72
C ARG A 305 -6.34 31.06 -2.63
N LYS A 306 -5.27 30.52 -2.06
CA LYS A 306 -4.28 29.73 -2.78
C LYS A 306 -4.93 28.52 -3.44
N ALA A 307 -5.72 27.73 -2.72
CA ALA A 307 -6.44 26.58 -3.31
C ALA A 307 -7.37 27.00 -4.45
N ALA A 308 -8.17 28.05 -4.27
CA ALA A 308 -9.11 28.53 -5.27
C ALA A 308 -8.44 29.04 -6.56
N THR A 309 -7.21 29.58 -6.46
CA THR A 309 -6.55 30.28 -7.56
C THR A 309 -5.39 29.50 -8.18
N GLU A 310 -4.69 28.68 -7.41
CA GLU A 310 -3.42 28.02 -7.78
C GLU A 310 -3.55 26.49 -7.95
N HIS A 311 -4.63 25.86 -7.46
CA HIS A 311 -4.89 24.43 -7.69
C HIS A 311 -5.03 24.06 -9.17
N ILE A 312 -4.52 22.88 -9.54
CA ILE A 312 -4.42 22.39 -10.93
C ILE A 312 -5.76 22.33 -11.66
N GLU A 313 -6.86 22.02 -10.97
CA GLU A 313 -8.19 21.95 -11.58
C GLU A 313 -8.91 23.30 -11.62
N ASN A 314 -8.36 24.31 -10.93
CA ASN A 314 -8.90 25.67 -10.87
C ASN A 314 -10.38 25.71 -10.45
N GLY A 315 -10.78 24.93 -9.45
CA GLY A 315 -12.18 24.83 -9.01
C GLY A 315 -12.81 26.17 -8.58
N GLY A 316 -12.00 27.18 -8.25
CA GLY A 316 -12.46 28.47 -7.73
C GLY A 316 -12.94 28.35 -6.28
N TRP A 317 -13.59 29.41 -5.77
CA TRP A 317 -14.05 29.42 -4.38
C TRP A 317 -15.29 28.57 -4.14
N LYS A 318 -16.21 28.46 -5.12
CA LYS A 318 -17.51 27.82 -4.91
C LYS A 318 -17.40 26.39 -4.33
N PRO A 319 -16.61 25.46 -4.92
CA PRO A 319 -16.45 24.12 -4.36
C PRO A 319 -15.89 24.12 -2.93
N LEU A 320 -14.93 25.00 -2.65
CA LEU A 320 -14.31 25.10 -1.33
C LEU A 320 -15.31 25.60 -0.28
N LEU A 321 -16.13 26.59 -0.65
CA LEU A 321 -17.20 27.09 0.22
C LEU A 321 -18.28 26.05 0.49
N GLU A 322 -18.71 25.32 -0.55
CA GLU A 322 -19.67 24.21 -0.42
C GLU A 322 -19.14 23.15 0.57
N GLY A 323 -17.87 22.77 0.43
CA GLY A 323 -17.21 21.80 1.32
C GLY A 323 -17.12 22.26 2.77
N GLY A 324 -16.71 23.51 3.00
CA GLY A 324 -16.62 24.04 4.35
C GLY A 324 -17.98 24.15 5.05
N ILE A 325 -19.03 24.50 4.30
CA ILE A 325 -20.41 24.54 4.80
C ILE A 325 -20.90 23.14 5.14
N GLU A 326 -20.63 22.17 4.27
CA GLU A 326 -20.98 20.76 4.50
C GLU A 326 -20.33 20.20 5.77
N ALA A 327 -19.04 20.47 5.99
CA ALA A 327 -18.35 20.03 7.20
C ALA A 327 -18.91 20.66 8.48
N LEU A 328 -19.24 21.96 8.47
CA LEU A 328 -19.92 22.60 9.60
C LEU A 328 -21.30 21.99 9.87
N ARG A 329 -22.03 21.66 8.80
CA ARG A 329 -23.32 20.95 8.91
C ARG A 329 -23.14 19.55 9.48
N LEU A 330 -22.07 18.86 9.10
CA LEU A 330 -21.73 17.53 9.62
C LEU A 330 -21.44 17.59 11.12
N LEU A 331 -20.61 18.53 11.57
CA LEU A 331 -20.37 18.78 12.99
C LEU A 331 -21.68 19.08 13.73
N ALA A 332 -22.51 19.97 13.19
CA ALA A 332 -23.79 20.34 13.79
C ALA A 332 -24.80 19.18 13.85
N THR A 333 -24.66 18.14 13.02
CA THR A 333 -25.55 16.97 13.01
C THR A 333 -24.93 15.73 13.65
N THR A 334 -23.72 15.83 14.18
CA THR A 334 -23.06 14.78 14.97
C THR A 334 -23.27 15.08 16.45
N THR A 335 -24.42 14.67 16.97
CA THR A 335 -24.91 15.10 18.29
C THR A 335 -24.01 14.64 19.44
N GLU A 336 -23.24 13.57 19.25
CA GLU A 336 -22.25 13.06 20.20
C GLU A 336 -21.14 14.07 20.51
N CYS A 337 -20.85 15.00 19.59
CA CYS A 337 -19.91 16.10 19.82
C CYS A 337 -20.35 17.04 20.96
N GLN A 338 -21.57 16.88 21.49
CA GLN A 338 -21.99 17.52 22.74
C GLN A 338 -21.08 17.18 23.93
N GLU A 339 -20.29 16.11 23.84
CA GLU A 339 -19.26 15.75 24.82
C GLU A 339 -18.24 16.89 25.02
N SER A 340 -17.72 17.48 23.93
CA SER A 340 -16.85 18.67 24.00
C SER A 340 -17.63 19.98 23.93
N PHE A 341 -18.81 19.98 23.31
CA PHE A 341 -19.62 21.18 23.07
C PHE A 341 -21.05 21.04 23.62
N PRO A 342 -21.27 21.15 24.94
CA PRO A 342 -22.56 20.87 25.58
C PRO A 342 -23.76 21.64 24.97
N THR A 343 -23.52 22.80 24.39
CA THR A 343 -24.54 23.60 23.68
C THR A 343 -25.15 22.91 22.46
N LEU A 344 -24.47 21.93 21.85
CA LEU A 344 -25.03 21.10 20.78
C LEU A 344 -26.17 20.19 21.26
N SER A 345 -26.29 19.95 22.57
CA SER A 345 -27.43 19.19 23.13
C SER A 345 -28.73 19.99 23.12
N ASP A 346 -28.67 21.32 23.03
CA ASP A 346 -29.85 22.18 22.92
C ASP A 346 -30.40 22.13 21.48
N ASN A 347 -31.49 21.36 21.31
CA ASN A 347 -32.15 21.18 20.02
C ASN A 347 -32.57 22.52 19.36
N THR A 348 -32.94 23.52 20.14
CA THR A 348 -33.38 24.83 19.60
C THR A 348 -32.19 25.56 19.02
N LYS A 349 -31.11 25.71 19.81
CA LYS A 349 -29.88 26.38 19.37
C LYS A 349 -29.23 25.65 18.19
N ARG A 350 -29.17 24.32 18.24
CA ARG A 350 -28.64 23.49 17.15
C ARG A 350 -29.46 23.64 15.87
N THR A 351 -30.79 23.65 15.96
CA THR A 351 -31.65 23.86 14.78
C THR A 351 -31.48 25.26 14.19
N GLN A 352 -31.34 26.30 15.03
CA GLN A 352 -31.03 27.66 14.58
C GLN A 352 -29.67 27.74 13.91
N TRP A 353 -28.65 27.06 14.45
CA TRP A 353 -27.33 26.97 13.85
C TRP A 353 -27.36 26.27 12.49
N ILE A 354 -28.00 25.12 12.39
CA ILE A 354 -28.19 24.39 11.12
C ILE A 354 -28.92 25.27 10.11
N ALA A 355 -29.98 25.99 10.51
CA ALA A 355 -30.69 26.90 9.61
C ALA A 355 -29.80 28.05 9.11
N ALA A 356 -28.88 28.56 9.94
CA ALA A 356 -27.90 29.56 9.52
C ALA A 356 -26.87 28.98 8.52
N ILE A 357 -26.38 27.75 8.77
CA ILE A 357 -25.50 27.02 7.85
C ILE A 357 -26.21 26.77 6.52
N ASP A 358 -27.45 26.28 6.54
CA ASP A 358 -28.26 25.99 5.34
C ASP A 358 -28.53 27.28 4.55
N LYS A 359 -28.77 28.41 5.23
CA LYS A 359 -28.90 29.72 4.60
C LYS A 359 -27.60 30.15 3.91
N ALA A 360 -26.46 30.01 4.57
CA ALA A 360 -25.15 30.27 3.98
C ALA A 360 -24.91 29.35 2.77
N GLY A 361 -25.27 28.07 2.89
CA GLY A 361 -25.21 27.07 1.82
C GLY A 361 -26.05 27.46 0.62
N ALA A 362 -27.27 27.97 0.83
CA ALA A 362 -28.13 28.46 -0.24
C ALA A 362 -27.52 29.67 -0.97
N ILE A 363 -26.90 30.61 -0.23
CA ILE A 363 -26.19 31.75 -0.82
C ILE A 363 -25.04 31.27 -1.72
N VAL A 364 -24.20 30.34 -1.23
CA VAL A 364 -23.07 29.78 -1.99
C VAL A 364 -23.56 28.97 -3.20
N THR A 365 -24.61 28.18 -3.03
CA THR A 365 -25.21 27.37 -4.10
C THR A 365 -25.75 28.26 -5.22
N ALA A 366 -26.43 29.36 -4.86
CA ALA A 366 -26.97 30.34 -5.80
C ALA A 366 -25.87 31.19 -6.48
N ALA A 367 -24.69 31.31 -5.88
CA ALA A 367 -23.58 32.05 -6.48
C ALA A 367 -23.10 31.37 -7.77
N THR A 368 -22.83 32.18 -8.80
CA THR A 368 -22.10 31.71 -9.99
C THR A 368 -20.62 31.55 -9.67
N ARG A 369 -19.87 30.91 -10.57
CA ARG A 369 -18.43 30.75 -10.41
C ARG A 369 -17.71 32.11 -10.34
N GLU A 370 -18.19 33.10 -11.09
CA GLU A 370 -17.60 34.44 -11.14
C GLU A 370 -17.83 35.23 -9.84
N ASN A 371 -19.01 35.05 -9.22
CA ASN A 371 -19.39 35.79 -8.01
C ASN A 371 -18.94 35.07 -6.72
N ALA A 372 -18.69 33.77 -6.78
CA ALA A 372 -18.05 33.02 -5.71
C ALA A 372 -16.57 33.42 -5.61
N THR A 373 -16.31 34.43 -4.80
CA THR A 373 -14.97 35.04 -4.62
C THR A 373 -14.57 35.07 -3.15
N SER A 374 -13.35 35.56 -2.89
CA SER A 374 -12.90 35.87 -1.53
C SER A 374 -13.81 36.87 -0.79
N VAL A 375 -14.59 37.69 -1.52
CA VAL A 375 -15.58 38.60 -0.93
C VAL A 375 -16.74 37.80 -0.35
N LEU A 376 -17.29 36.87 -1.14
CA LEU A 376 -18.36 35.98 -0.69
C LEU A 376 -17.90 35.11 0.48
N PHE A 377 -16.67 34.58 0.44
CA PHE A 377 -16.08 33.86 1.57
C PHE A 377 -16.14 34.69 2.86
N ARG A 378 -15.69 35.96 2.82
CA ARG A 378 -15.71 36.84 4.00
C ARG A 378 -17.13 37.09 4.50
N GLU A 379 -18.08 37.30 3.60
CA GLU A 379 -19.48 37.51 3.95
C GLU A 379 -20.07 36.26 4.63
N VAL A 380 -19.89 35.09 4.02
CA VAL A 380 -20.36 33.80 4.55
C VAL A 380 -19.73 33.52 5.91
N MET A 381 -18.42 33.65 6.06
CA MET A 381 -17.74 33.40 7.33
C MET A 381 -18.18 34.39 8.42
N ALA A 382 -18.37 35.67 8.10
CA ALA A 382 -18.88 36.64 9.06
C ALA A 382 -20.30 36.28 9.53
N GLN A 383 -21.19 35.88 8.61
CA GLN A 383 -22.54 35.43 8.97
C GLN A 383 -22.52 34.16 9.84
N LEU A 384 -21.68 33.18 9.49
CA LEU A 384 -21.53 31.94 10.24
C LEU A 384 -20.97 32.19 11.64
N LEU A 385 -19.93 33.01 11.81
CA LEU A 385 -19.36 33.30 13.12
C LEU A 385 -20.36 34.04 14.03
N VAL A 386 -21.07 35.05 13.50
CA VAL A 386 -22.13 35.75 14.26
C VAL A 386 -23.26 34.81 14.66
N ALA A 387 -23.70 33.95 13.74
CA ALA A 387 -24.75 32.98 14.03
C ALA A 387 -24.29 31.91 15.03
N ASN A 388 -23.04 31.46 14.95
CA ASN A 388 -22.43 30.56 15.93
C ASN A 388 -22.48 31.18 17.33
N ASP A 389 -21.97 32.39 17.50
CA ASP A 389 -21.93 33.09 18.80
C ASP A 389 -23.32 33.29 19.40
N ALA A 390 -24.33 33.54 18.55
CA ALA A 390 -25.72 33.73 18.98
C ALA A 390 -26.44 32.41 19.33
N THR A 391 -25.90 31.25 18.93
CA THR A 391 -26.58 29.95 19.05
C THR A 391 -25.75 28.96 19.88
N VAL A 392 -24.96 28.12 19.22
CA VAL A 392 -24.20 27.01 19.79
C VAL A 392 -22.87 27.46 20.40
N ALA A 393 -22.38 28.65 20.07
CA ALA A 393 -21.18 29.26 20.63
C ALA A 393 -19.96 28.32 20.65
N LEU A 394 -19.71 27.63 19.53
CA LEU A 394 -18.49 26.84 19.36
C LEU A 394 -17.27 27.77 19.38
N PRO A 395 -16.10 27.31 19.85
CA PRO A 395 -14.85 28.06 19.71
C PRO A 395 -14.60 28.44 18.24
N GLU A 396 -14.13 29.66 17.99
CA GLU A 396 -13.87 30.16 16.63
C GLU A 396 -12.91 29.21 15.89
N GLU A 397 -11.86 28.74 16.56
CA GLU A 397 -10.86 27.83 15.99
C GLU A 397 -11.47 26.53 15.48
N VAL A 398 -12.51 26.00 16.16
CA VAL A 398 -13.23 24.80 15.74
C VAL A 398 -14.00 25.07 14.46
N VAL A 399 -14.72 26.19 14.39
CA VAL A 399 -15.46 26.59 13.17
C VAL A 399 -14.49 26.77 12.00
N LEU A 400 -13.33 27.39 12.23
CA LEU A 400 -12.32 27.62 11.19
C LEU A 400 -11.65 26.34 10.71
N HIS A 401 -11.27 25.47 11.63
CA HIS A 401 -10.64 24.18 11.32
C HIS A 401 -11.59 23.30 10.49
N GLU A 402 -12.80 23.05 10.98
CA GLU A 402 -13.76 22.18 10.29
C GLU A 402 -14.18 22.75 8.93
N PHE A 403 -14.36 24.07 8.83
CA PHE A 403 -14.61 24.70 7.54
C PHE A 403 -13.42 24.49 6.57
N GLY A 404 -12.19 24.63 7.06
CA GLY A 404 -10.98 24.43 6.26
C GLY A 404 -10.79 22.98 5.79
N GLU A 405 -10.97 22.02 6.69
CA GLU A 405 -10.90 20.59 6.37
C GLU A 405 -11.97 20.22 5.34
N GLY A 406 -13.22 20.63 5.54
CA GLY A 406 -14.30 20.41 4.59
C GLY A 406 -14.04 21.05 3.23
N ALA A 407 -13.53 22.28 3.22
CA ALA A 407 -13.20 23.02 2.01
C ALA A 407 -12.11 22.32 1.20
N MET A 408 -11.03 21.88 1.85
CA MET A 408 -9.95 21.15 1.18
C MET A 408 -10.37 19.73 0.78
N GLY A 409 -11.22 19.08 1.57
CA GLY A 409 -11.74 17.73 1.30
C GLY A 409 -12.52 17.62 -0.01
N VAL A 410 -13.13 18.71 -0.50
CA VAL A 410 -13.79 18.73 -1.82
C VAL A 410 -12.80 18.51 -2.96
N LEU A 411 -11.51 18.86 -2.79
CA LEU A 411 -10.50 18.61 -3.82
C LEU A 411 -10.28 17.10 -4.04
N SER A 412 -10.31 16.31 -2.97
CA SER A 412 -10.30 14.86 -3.07
C SER A 412 -11.59 14.34 -3.72
N ARG A 413 -12.75 14.70 -3.16
CA ARG A 413 -14.06 14.15 -3.57
C ARG A 413 -14.46 14.49 -5.01
N ARG A 414 -14.14 15.70 -5.50
CA ARG A 414 -14.48 16.12 -6.87
C ARG A 414 -13.38 15.89 -7.90
N PHE A 415 -12.11 15.94 -7.49
CA PHE A 415 -10.99 15.99 -8.42
C PHE A 415 -9.98 14.85 -8.24
N GLU A 416 -10.26 13.87 -7.37
CA GLU A 416 -9.33 12.79 -7.00
C GLU A 416 -7.98 13.30 -6.46
N ASP A 417 -7.91 14.56 -6.00
CA ASP A 417 -6.71 15.14 -5.41
C ASP A 417 -6.67 14.94 -3.88
N ASN A 418 -6.15 13.79 -3.49
CA ASN A 418 -5.92 13.42 -2.08
C ASN A 418 -4.67 14.08 -1.46
N TYR A 419 -4.00 14.99 -2.17
CA TYR A 419 -2.68 15.49 -1.78
C TYR A 419 -2.68 16.95 -1.35
N SER A 420 -3.74 17.70 -1.69
CA SER A 420 -3.92 19.09 -1.26
C SER A 420 -4.53 19.15 0.14
N ALA A 421 -3.93 19.92 1.04
CA ALA A 421 -4.38 20.04 2.42
C ALA A 421 -3.93 21.35 3.08
N LEU A 422 -4.65 21.78 4.11
CA LEU A 422 -4.15 22.75 5.07
C LEU A 422 -3.27 22.01 6.09
N ILE A 423 -2.13 22.60 6.42
CA ILE A 423 -1.23 22.12 7.45
C ILE A 423 -1.32 23.12 8.59
N TRP A 424 -2.16 22.80 9.56
CA TRP A 424 -2.40 23.65 10.73
C TRP A 424 -1.17 23.71 11.65
N PRO A 425 -1.12 24.70 12.57
CA PRO A 425 0.07 24.96 13.38
C PRO A 425 0.63 23.75 14.14
N GLU A 426 -0.24 22.90 14.69
CA GLU A 426 0.12 21.67 15.39
C GLU A 426 0.79 20.63 14.47
N ALA A 427 0.43 20.59 13.19
CA ALA A 427 0.98 19.64 12.22
C ALA A 427 2.27 20.13 11.54
N THR A 428 2.61 21.42 11.58
CA THR A 428 3.75 21.96 10.82
C THR A 428 5.10 21.32 11.16
N ARG A 429 5.36 20.98 12.43
CA ARG A 429 6.60 20.31 12.84
C ARG A 429 6.74 18.94 12.17
N ARG A 430 5.71 18.09 12.28
CA ARG A 430 5.68 16.76 11.66
C ARG A 430 5.81 16.86 10.14
N PHE A 431 5.09 17.82 9.55
CA PHE A 431 5.12 18.04 8.11
C PHE A 431 6.53 18.39 7.60
N ARG A 432 7.27 19.26 8.29
CA ARG A 432 8.66 19.58 7.92
C ARG A 432 9.59 18.37 8.03
N GLN A 433 9.49 17.60 9.11
CA GLN A 433 10.30 16.38 9.27
C GLN A 433 10.06 15.38 8.14
N GLN A 434 8.81 15.25 7.67
CA GLN A 434 8.48 14.38 6.53
C GLN A 434 9.04 14.90 5.20
N VAL A 435 9.01 16.22 4.97
CA VAL A 435 9.52 16.85 3.74
C VAL A 435 11.05 16.80 3.68
N ASP A 436 11.71 17.10 4.79
CA ASP A 436 13.17 17.17 4.87
C ASP A 436 13.83 15.78 4.95
N GLY A 437 13.06 14.71 5.17
CA GLY A 437 13.58 13.35 5.35
C GLY A 437 14.41 13.14 6.63
N ASN A 438 14.51 14.17 7.47
CA ASN A 438 15.28 14.19 8.71
C ASN A 438 14.41 13.75 9.89
N PHE A 439 14.36 12.44 10.11
CA PHE A 439 13.63 11.85 11.21
C PHE A 439 14.47 11.85 12.48
N VAL A 440 14.04 12.59 13.51
CA VAL A 440 14.68 12.57 14.83
C VAL A 440 13.77 11.88 15.83
N GLY A 441 14.25 10.81 16.45
CA GLY A 441 13.48 10.02 17.41
C GLY A 441 14.25 8.80 17.88
N VAL A 442 13.52 7.74 18.24
CA VAL A 442 14.12 6.48 18.73
C VAL A 442 14.17 5.37 17.69
N GLY A 443 13.59 5.60 16.50
CA GLY A 443 13.56 4.65 15.39
C GLY A 443 12.76 3.38 15.69
N ILE A 444 11.45 3.53 15.83
CA ILE A 444 10.47 2.44 15.96
C ILE A 444 9.33 2.63 14.97
N MET A 445 8.80 1.53 14.45
CA MET A 445 7.52 1.53 13.75
C MET A 445 6.44 1.04 14.70
N ILE A 446 5.33 1.77 14.79
CA ILE A 446 4.21 1.49 15.69
C ILE A 446 2.91 1.29 14.92
N ARG A 447 2.00 0.50 15.49
CA ARG A 447 0.61 0.33 15.05
C ARG A 447 -0.31 0.28 16.24
N HIS A 448 -1.61 0.35 15.99
CA HIS A 448 -2.58 -0.15 16.94
C HIS A 448 -2.69 -1.67 16.82
N ASP A 449 -2.78 -2.38 17.95
CA ASP A 449 -3.23 -3.77 17.98
C ASP A 449 -4.77 -3.86 18.01
N GLU A 450 -5.31 -5.07 18.16
CA GLU A 450 -6.76 -5.32 18.23
C GLU A 450 -7.46 -4.55 19.34
N LYS A 451 -6.75 -4.33 20.45
CA LYS A 451 -7.25 -3.61 21.62
C LYS A 451 -7.01 -2.12 21.52
N ARG A 452 -6.48 -1.66 20.39
CA ARG A 452 -6.09 -0.28 20.12
C ARG A 452 -4.94 0.20 21.01
N ASP A 453 -4.19 -0.71 21.63
CA ASP A 453 -2.94 -0.36 22.31
C ASP A 453 -1.86 -0.05 21.27
N ILE A 454 -0.89 0.77 21.64
CA ILE A 454 0.23 1.11 20.75
C ILE A 454 1.26 -0.01 20.82
N GLN A 455 1.39 -0.75 19.73
CA GLN A 455 2.30 -1.89 19.61
C GLN A 455 3.46 -1.57 18.68
N ILE A 456 4.66 -1.95 19.10
CA ILE A 456 5.86 -1.90 18.25
C ILE A 456 5.77 -3.00 17.19
N ILE A 457 5.73 -2.60 15.92
CA ILE A 457 5.87 -3.51 14.79
C ILE A 457 7.29 -4.04 14.75
N ASN A 458 8.26 -3.12 14.72
CA ASN A 458 9.67 -3.43 14.75
C ASN A 458 10.47 -2.16 15.13
N PRO A 459 11.49 -2.28 16.01
CA PRO A 459 12.55 -1.29 16.09
C PRO A 459 13.36 -1.26 14.77
N LEU A 460 13.74 -0.07 14.33
CA LEU A 460 14.64 0.09 13.21
C LEU A 460 16.04 -0.38 13.63
N GLU A 461 16.68 -1.16 12.78
CA GLU A 461 17.99 -1.73 13.10
C GLU A 461 19.04 -0.64 13.31
N GLY A 462 19.86 -0.81 14.35
CA GLY A 462 20.87 0.17 14.73
C GLY A 462 20.32 1.44 15.39
N SER A 463 18.99 1.60 15.52
CA SER A 463 18.36 2.75 16.18
C SER A 463 18.53 2.72 17.70
N PRO A 464 18.30 3.85 18.41
CA PRO A 464 18.24 3.88 19.87
C PRO A 464 17.33 2.80 20.46
N ALA A 465 16.16 2.57 19.87
CA ALA A 465 15.21 1.56 20.31
C ALA A 465 15.72 0.13 20.15
N SER A 466 16.36 -0.18 19.02
CA SER A 466 16.97 -1.49 18.81
C SER A 466 18.09 -1.75 19.81
N ARG A 467 18.97 -0.75 20.05
CA ARG A 467 20.07 -0.86 21.03
C ARG A 467 19.57 -0.96 22.48
N ALA A 468 18.44 -0.32 22.78
CA ALA A 468 17.80 -0.40 24.09
C ALA A 468 17.03 -1.71 24.33
N GLY A 469 17.01 -2.63 23.36
CA GLY A 469 16.43 -3.96 23.52
C GLY A 469 14.90 -4.00 23.42
N LEU A 470 14.27 -3.00 22.82
CA LEU A 470 12.87 -3.08 22.41
C LEU A 470 12.71 -4.20 21.38
N LYS A 471 11.55 -4.85 21.37
CA LYS A 471 11.27 -6.01 20.52
C LYS A 471 9.94 -5.83 19.76
N PRO A 472 9.77 -6.51 18.62
CA PRO A 472 8.45 -6.66 18.01
C PRO A 472 7.40 -7.15 19.01
N ASN A 473 6.18 -6.62 18.88
CA ASN A 473 5.02 -6.90 19.73
C ASN A 473 5.05 -6.32 21.16
N ASP A 474 6.13 -5.65 21.56
CA ASP A 474 6.14 -4.82 22.76
C ASP A 474 5.01 -3.77 22.70
N ARG A 475 4.24 -3.62 23.78
CA ARG A 475 3.18 -2.61 23.90
C ARG A 475 3.69 -1.40 24.67
N ILE A 476 3.62 -0.22 24.08
CA ILE A 476 3.97 1.04 24.73
C ILE A 476 2.75 1.46 25.54
N ILE A 477 2.83 1.33 26.87
CA ILE A 477 1.74 1.66 27.79
C ILE A 477 1.88 3.05 28.41
N ALA A 478 3.08 3.63 28.41
CA ALA A 478 3.30 5.03 28.75
C ALA A 478 4.49 5.65 28.00
N VAL A 479 4.45 6.97 27.81
CA VAL A 479 5.56 7.79 27.29
C VAL A 479 5.82 8.91 28.29
N ASP A 480 7.04 8.99 28.82
CA ASP A 480 7.45 9.92 29.89
C ASP A 480 6.45 9.94 31.06
N GLY A 481 6.00 8.74 31.46
CA GLY A 481 5.04 8.53 32.56
C GLY A 481 3.57 8.79 32.19
N GLN A 482 3.26 9.28 30.99
CA GLN A 482 1.88 9.50 30.54
C GLN A 482 1.30 8.25 29.88
N SER A 483 0.16 7.76 30.38
CA SER A 483 -0.52 6.60 29.79
C SER A 483 -0.90 6.84 28.32
N THR A 484 -0.57 5.86 27.46
CA THR A 484 -0.89 5.88 26.02
C THR A 484 -2.30 5.38 25.72
N THR A 485 -3.05 4.92 26.71
CA THR A 485 -4.39 4.36 26.51
C THR A 485 -5.28 5.35 25.74
N GLY A 486 -5.84 4.87 24.63
CA GLY A 486 -6.73 5.64 23.76
C GLY A 486 -6.05 6.69 22.87
N TRP A 487 -4.73 6.90 22.95
CA TRP A 487 -4.04 7.85 22.08
C TRP A 487 -4.20 7.49 20.61
N ALA A 488 -4.22 8.51 19.75
CA ALA A 488 -3.93 8.33 18.33
C ALA A 488 -2.43 8.04 18.13
N LEU A 489 -2.08 7.29 17.07
CA LEU A 489 -0.67 7.06 16.72
C LEU A 489 0.10 8.36 16.49
N THR A 490 -0.56 9.38 15.92
CA THR A 490 0.04 10.71 15.67
C THR A 490 0.53 11.35 16.97
N LYS A 491 -0.30 11.35 18.02
CA LYS A 491 0.07 11.85 19.35
C LYS A 491 1.27 11.08 19.93
N ALA A 492 1.28 9.76 19.79
CA ALA A 492 2.42 8.96 20.24
C ALA A 492 3.70 9.30 19.47
N VAL A 493 3.62 9.47 18.14
CA VAL A 493 4.76 9.92 17.34
C VAL A 493 5.27 11.28 17.82
N ASP A 494 4.41 12.25 18.11
CA ASP A 494 4.81 13.57 18.58
C ASP A 494 5.57 13.55 19.91
N LEU A 495 5.16 12.68 20.83
CA LEU A 495 5.77 12.60 22.17
C LEU A 495 7.02 11.71 22.16
N ILE A 496 7.06 10.68 21.31
CA ILE A 496 8.23 9.81 21.16
C ILE A 496 9.34 10.52 20.39
N THR A 497 9.00 11.30 19.37
CA THR A 497 9.95 12.17 18.66
C THR A 497 10.22 13.45 19.45
N GLY A 498 11.24 14.21 19.04
CA GLY A 498 11.68 15.40 19.76
C GLY A 498 13.09 15.82 19.37
N PRO A 499 13.65 16.84 20.05
CA PRO A 499 15.00 17.32 19.79
C PRO A 499 16.06 16.22 19.90
N ALA A 500 17.04 16.26 18.99
CA ALA A 500 18.13 15.30 19.01
C ALA A 500 18.94 15.47 20.31
N GLY A 501 19.20 14.34 20.97
CA GLY A 501 19.97 14.26 22.19
C GLY A 501 19.16 14.34 23.49
N GLU A 502 17.88 14.72 23.44
CA GLU A 502 16.99 14.61 24.60
C GLU A 502 16.59 13.15 24.86
N VAL A 503 16.22 12.86 26.10
CA VAL A 503 15.78 11.53 26.52
C VAL A 503 14.27 11.42 26.43
N VAL A 504 13.78 10.25 26.01
CA VAL A 504 12.40 9.81 26.14
C VAL A 504 12.38 8.46 26.85
N THR A 505 11.42 8.27 27.75
CA THR A 505 11.22 7.01 28.46
C THR A 505 9.94 6.36 27.96
N LEU A 506 10.06 5.15 27.40
CA LEU A 506 8.90 4.33 27.07
C LEU A 506 8.68 3.29 28.17
N THR A 507 7.51 3.29 28.78
CA THR A 507 7.10 2.18 29.64
C THR A 507 6.45 1.12 28.77
N VAL A 508 7.02 -0.08 28.78
CA VAL A 508 6.67 -1.15 27.85
C VAL A 508 6.17 -2.38 28.60
N ARG A 509 5.07 -2.95 28.11
CA ARG A 509 4.62 -4.29 28.48
C ARG A 509 5.02 -5.28 27.38
N ARG A 510 5.84 -6.25 27.74
CA ARG A 510 6.29 -7.33 26.85
C ARG A 510 5.48 -8.60 27.14
N PRO A 511 4.91 -9.28 26.14
CA PRO A 511 4.08 -10.47 26.38
C PRO A 511 4.75 -11.61 27.18
N THR A 512 6.08 -11.66 27.23
CA THR A 512 6.85 -12.70 27.93
C THR A 512 7.38 -12.26 29.30
N VAL A 513 7.04 -11.05 29.75
CA VAL A 513 7.50 -10.46 31.03
C VAL A 513 6.28 -9.94 31.76
N ASP A 514 6.07 -10.40 32.99
CA ASP A 514 4.83 -10.12 33.73
C ASP A 514 4.69 -8.63 34.08
N GLU A 515 5.79 -8.00 34.53
CA GLU A 515 5.79 -6.59 34.93
C GLU A 515 6.23 -5.65 33.79
N PRO A 516 5.51 -4.54 33.55
CA PRO A 516 6.00 -3.47 32.68
C PRO A 516 7.32 -2.88 33.16
N PHE A 517 8.15 -2.41 32.23
CA PHE A 517 9.45 -1.81 32.54
C PHE A 517 9.72 -0.57 31.70
N ASP A 518 10.54 0.33 32.24
CA ASP A 518 10.92 1.58 31.60
C ASP A 518 12.16 1.42 30.73
N VAL A 519 12.12 2.02 29.55
CA VAL A 519 13.20 1.99 28.57
C VAL A 519 13.59 3.43 28.21
N PRO A 520 14.57 4.03 28.91
CA PRO A 520 15.06 5.36 28.59
C PRO A 520 15.96 5.31 27.34
N MET A 521 15.72 6.21 26.40
CA MET A 521 16.47 6.29 25.14
C MET A 521 16.77 7.73 24.79
N LYS A 522 17.97 7.94 24.25
CA LYS A 522 18.36 9.23 23.68
C LYS A 522 17.84 9.32 22.24
N ARG A 523 17.15 10.42 21.91
CA ARG A 523 16.66 10.69 20.54
C ARG A 523 17.85 10.98 19.62
N GLU A 524 17.87 10.38 18.45
CA GLU A 524 18.93 10.52 17.44
C GLU A 524 18.34 10.73 16.04
N SER A 525 19.16 11.18 15.10
CA SER A 525 18.78 11.16 13.68
C SER A 525 18.72 9.71 13.20
N ILE A 526 17.61 9.37 12.55
CA ILE A 526 17.30 8.02 12.08
C ILE A 526 17.44 7.99 10.56
N LYS A 527 18.49 7.34 10.06
CA LYS A 527 18.66 7.11 8.61
C LYS A 527 17.76 5.97 8.14
N ILE A 528 16.76 6.30 7.31
CA ILE A 528 15.91 5.30 6.64
C ILE A 528 16.62 4.82 5.37
N ARG A 529 17.04 3.56 5.38
CA ARG A 529 17.74 2.94 4.25
C ARG A 529 16.75 2.54 3.16
N SER A 530 17.06 2.90 1.93
CA SER A 530 16.18 2.70 0.78
C SER A 530 16.65 1.62 -0.19
N VAL A 531 17.95 1.31 -0.24
CA VAL A 531 18.55 0.34 -1.17
C VAL A 531 18.82 -0.98 -0.44
N ASN A 532 18.19 -2.07 -0.89
CA ASN A 532 18.34 -3.40 -0.31
C ASN A 532 18.71 -4.42 -1.39
N GLY A 533 19.55 -5.41 -1.06
CA GLY A 533 19.94 -6.49 -1.96
C GLY A 533 19.03 -7.72 -1.89
N TRP A 534 19.49 -8.84 -2.48
CA TRP A 534 18.73 -10.08 -2.57
C TRP A 534 18.58 -10.80 -1.22
N ASN A 535 19.68 -10.95 -0.50
CA ASN A 535 19.71 -11.60 0.81
C ASN A 535 20.67 -10.86 1.73
N LYS A 536 20.23 -10.55 2.95
CA LYS A 536 21.05 -9.83 3.91
C LYS A 536 22.07 -10.77 4.57
N LYS A 537 23.36 -10.45 4.45
CA LYS A 537 24.44 -11.25 5.05
C LYS A 537 24.68 -10.90 6.52
N GLY A 538 24.50 -9.63 6.89
CA GLY A 538 24.89 -9.13 8.21
C GLY A 538 24.92 -7.61 8.25
N LEU A 539 25.57 -7.08 9.29
CA LEU A 539 25.93 -5.67 9.43
C LEU A 539 27.46 -5.55 9.38
N ASN A 540 27.97 -4.47 8.77
CA ASN A 540 29.37 -4.09 8.90
C ASN A 540 29.64 -3.37 10.23
N GLU A 541 30.90 -3.01 10.48
CA GLU A 541 31.34 -2.35 11.72
C GLU A 541 30.62 -1.03 12.02
N SER A 542 30.11 -0.35 10.99
CA SER A 542 29.34 0.89 11.11
C SER A 542 27.82 0.66 11.29
N GLY A 543 27.38 -0.59 11.44
CA GLY A 543 25.97 -0.95 11.54
C GLY A 543 25.21 -0.83 10.21
N ASN A 544 25.92 -0.81 9.07
CA ASN A 544 25.30 -0.81 7.74
C ASN A 544 25.07 -2.25 7.25
N PRO A 545 23.91 -2.55 6.63
CA PRO A 545 23.63 -3.88 6.12
C PRO A 545 24.56 -4.23 4.98
N THR A 546 25.09 -5.46 5.02
CA THR A 546 25.84 -6.07 3.92
C THR A 546 24.93 -7.06 3.19
N TRP A 547 24.99 -7.06 1.86
CA TRP A 547 24.06 -7.83 1.04
C TRP A 547 24.76 -8.88 0.17
N GLU A 548 24.05 -9.97 -0.10
CA GLU A 548 24.17 -10.74 -1.33
C GLU A 548 23.33 -10.02 -2.38
N TRP A 549 23.98 -9.54 -3.44
CA TRP A 549 23.31 -8.75 -4.47
C TRP A 549 22.75 -9.62 -5.60
N TYR A 550 23.32 -10.80 -5.82
CA TYR A 550 22.97 -11.68 -6.93
C TYR A 550 21.90 -12.68 -6.54
N MET A 551 20.75 -12.63 -7.22
CA MET A 551 19.70 -13.65 -7.09
C MET A 551 19.91 -14.82 -8.06
N ASP A 552 20.61 -14.59 -9.17
CA ASP A 552 21.14 -15.64 -10.03
C ASP A 552 22.64 -15.42 -10.25
N PRO A 553 23.49 -15.94 -9.35
CA PRO A 553 24.94 -15.83 -9.46
C PRO A 553 25.52 -16.52 -10.71
N THR A 554 24.85 -17.54 -11.24
CA THR A 554 25.27 -18.30 -12.44
C THR A 554 25.13 -17.44 -13.70
N MET A 555 24.01 -16.73 -13.83
CA MET A 555 23.77 -15.83 -14.96
C MET A 555 24.24 -14.39 -14.72
N GLY A 556 24.73 -14.06 -13.52
CA GLY A 556 25.18 -12.71 -13.17
C GLY A 556 24.02 -11.71 -13.08
N ILE A 557 22.86 -12.15 -12.60
CA ILE A 557 21.66 -11.31 -12.43
C ILE A 557 21.60 -10.81 -10.98
N ALA A 558 21.72 -9.49 -10.83
CA ALA A 558 21.58 -8.82 -9.55
C ALA A 558 20.12 -8.43 -9.27
N TYR A 559 19.82 -8.22 -7.99
CA TYR A 559 18.54 -7.73 -7.50
C TYR A 559 18.77 -6.54 -6.58
N VAL A 560 17.99 -5.47 -6.80
CA VAL A 560 17.92 -4.33 -5.89
C VAL A 560 16.46 -4.02 -5.62
N ARG A 561 16.07 -4.00 -4.34
CA ARG A 561 14.79 -3.43 -3.91
C ARG A 561 15.00 -2.02 -3.43
N LEU A 562 14.43 -1.06 -4.16
CA LEU A 562 14.45 0.36 -3.82
C LEU A 562 13.12 0.72 -3.14
N THR A 563 13.13 0.97 -1.84
CA THR A 563 11.90 1.18 -1.04
C THR A 563 11.45 2.65 -0.99
N SER A 564 12.33 3.60 -1.30
CA SER A 564 11.99 5.04 -1.43
C SER A 564 13.09 5.83 -2.18
N PHE A 565 12.74 7.01 -2.68
CA PHE A 565 13.66 7.97 -3.31
C PHE A 565 14.04 9.07 -2.30
N ASN A 566 14.95 8.77 -1.39
CA ASN A 566 15.51 9.69 -0.41
C ASN A 566 16.74 10.40 -0.98
N GLU A 567 17.24 11.41 -0.26
CA GLU A 567 18.45 12.17 -0.65
C GLU A 567 19.66 11.26 -0.91
N ASP A 568 19.87 10.26 -0.05
CA ASP A 568 21.00 9.33 -0.16
C ASP A 568 20.74 8.14 -1.11
N SER A 569 19.50 7.91 -1.59
CA SER A 569 19.14 6.68 -2.33
C SER A 569 20.01 6.45 -3.56
N PHE A 570 20.31 7.52 -4.30
CA PHE A 570 21.11 7.42 -5.52
C PHE A 570 22.57 7.07 -5.21
N THR A 571 23.16 7.74 -4.21
CA THR A 571 24.53 7.47 -3.76
C THR A 571 24.69 6.05 -3.20
N ASP A 572 23.73 5.61 -2.39
CA ASP A 572 23.72 4.24 -1.83
C ASP A 572 23.59 3.19 -2.96
N PHE A 573 22.84 3.49 -4.03
CA PHE A 573 22.74 2.62 -5.20
C PHE A 573 24.04 2.54 -6.01
N LEU A 574 24.73 3.67 -6.23
CA LEU A 574 26.04 3.67 -6.90
C LEU A 574 27.09 2.87 -6.11
N ALA A 575 27.05 2.93 -4.78
CA ALA A 575 27.90 2.10 -3.92
C ALA A 575 27.58 0.60 -4.10
N ALA A 576 26.30 0.23 -4.11
CA ALA A 576 25.86 -1.14 -4.38
C ALA A 576 26.30 -1.65 -5.75
N LEU A 577 26.18 -0.84 -6.81
CA LEU A 577 26.67 -1.18 -8.16
C LEU A 577 28.17 -1.46 -8.18
N LYS A 578 28.95 -0.67 -7.44
CA LYS A 578 30.40 -0.89 -7.32
C LYS A 578 30.70 -2.23 -6.64
N GLU A 579 29.98 -2.56 -5.56
CA GLU A 579 30.13 -3.87 -4.89
C GLU A 579 29.78 -5.03 -5.82
N MET A 580 28.67 -4.94 -6.57
CA MET A 580 28.25 -5.96 -7.54
C MET A 580 29.35 -6.20 -8.59
N ARG A 581 29.83 -5.12 -9.22
CA ARG A 581 30.86 -5.18 -10.28
C ARG A 581 32.21 -5.73 -9.79
N VAL A 582 32.53 -5.56 -8.50
CA VAL A 582 33.72 -6.17 -7.88
C VAL A 582 33.52 -7.66 -7.65
N GLU A 583 32.32 -8.09 -7.25
CA GLU A 583 32.03 -9.50 -6.97
C GLU A 583 32.06 -10.35 -8.24
N ARG A 584 31.42 -9.90 -9.33
CA ARG A 584 31.38 -10.60 -10.63
C ARG A 584 30.88 -9.69 -11.75
N LYS A 585 30.87 -10.22 -12.99
CA LYS A 585 30.25 -9.55 -14.13
C LYS A 585 28.75 -9.39 -13.90
N LEU A 586 28.26 -8.15 -13.94
CA LEU A 586 26.84 -7.81 -13.88
C LEU A 586 26.24 -7.90 -15.29
N ASN A 587 25.40 -8.91 -15.55
CA ASN A 587 24.78 -9.14 -16.86
C ASN A 587 23.33 -8.62 -16.92
N GLY A 588 22.64 -8.50 -15.79
CA GLY A 588 21.28 -7.97 -15.72
C GLY A 588 20.91 -7.52 -14.31
N LEU A 589 19.92 -6.65 -14.21
CA LEU A 589 19.40 -6.14 -12.94
C LEU A 589 17.88 -6.33 -12.84
N ILE A 590 17.40 -6.86 -11.73
CA ILE A 590 16.00 -6.75 -11.34
C ILE A 590 15.89 -5.61 -10.33
N LEU A 591 15.16 -4.56 -10.71
CA LEU A 591 14.90 -3.41 -9.86
C LEU A 591 13.47 -3.49 -9.31
N ASP A 592 13.33 -3.78 -8.02
CA ASP A 592 12.04 -3.93 -7.37
C ASP A 592 11.56 -2.62 -6.75
N LEU A 593 10.53 -2.01 -7.37
CA LEU A 593 9.85 -0.80 -6.92
C LEU A 593 8.50 -1.10 -6.26
N ARG A 594 8.14 -2.37 -6.07
CA ARG A 594 6.86 -2.75 -5.45
C ARG A 594 6.80 -2.20 -4.03
N GLY A 595 5.69 -1.55 -3.70
CA GLY A 595 5.51 -0.90 -2.40
C GLY A 595 6.26 0.44 -2.23
N ASN A 596 6.98 0.94 -3.23
CA ASN A 596 7.70 2.21 -3.13
C ASN A 596 6.79 3.41 -3.47
N PRO A 597 6.45 4.27 -2.49
CA PRO A 597 5.53 5.40 -2.67
C PRO A 597 6.16 6.59 -3.42
N GLY A 598 7.41 6.47 -3.85
CA GLY A 598 8.20 7.49 -4.52
C GLY A 598 9.15 8.21 -3.57
N GLY A 599 9.27 9.53 -3.74
CA GLY A 599 10.19 10.40 -3.01
C GLY A 599 10.63 11.57 -3.89
N LEU A 600 11.89 11.99 -3.77
CA LEU A 600 12.45 13.15 -4.45
C LEU A 600 12.47 12.97 -5.98
N LEU A 601 11.93 13.96 -6.70
CA LEU A 601 11.99 14.03 -8.16
C LEU A 601 13.43 14.00 -8.69
N SER A 602 14.35 14.72 -8.03
CA SER A 602 15.77 14.76 -8.41
C SER A 602 16.38 13.36 -8.40
N SER A 603 16.14 12.59 -7.34
CA SER A 603 16.61 11.21 -7.25
C SER A 603 16.05 10.36 -8.40
N ALA A 604 14.75 10.45 -8.71
CA ALA A 604 14.15 9.74 -9.84
C ALA A 604 14.83 10.06 -11.18
N VAL A 605 15.09 11.36 -11.43
CA VAL A 605 15.81 11.84 -12.62
C VAL A 605 17.21 11.25 -12.70
N ASP A 606 17.94 11.23 -11.58
CA ASP A 606 19.28 10.67 -11.51
C ASP A 606 19.28 9.17 -11.84
N PHE A 607 18.32 8.41 -11.30
CA PHE A 607 18.13 7.00 -11.66
C PHE A 607 17.79 6.82 -13.15
N CYS A 608 16.86 7.61 -13.72
CA CYS A 608 16.52 7.50 -15.15
C CYS A 608 17.75 7.72 -16.05
N ASN A 609 18.57 8.73 -15.70
CA ASN A 609 19.73 9.09 -16.49
C ASN A 609 20.80 7.98 -16.51
N LEU A 610 20.81 7.04 -15.55
CA LEU A 610 21.75 5.90 -15.59
C LEU A 610 21.56 5.04 -16.84
N TRP A 611 20.35 4.94 -17.39
CA TRP A 611 20.06 4.15 -18.58
C TRP A 611 19.83 4.98 -19.84
N VAL A 612 19.28 6.18 -19.70
CA VAL A 612 18.86 7.02 -20.83
C VAL A 612 19.99 8.00 -21.18
N GLU A 613 20.46 7.95 -22.43
CA GLU A 613 21.57 8.79 -22.89
C GLU A 613 21.13 10.16 -23.42
N LYS A 614 19.91 10.26 -23.96
CA LYS A 614 19.39 11.47 -24.61
C LYS A 614 17.88 11.54 -24.52
N GLY A 615 17.35 12.77 -24.54
CA GLY A 615 15.91 13.04 -24.51
C GLY A 615 15.42 13.55 -23.16
N VAL A 616 14.11 13.78 -23.05
CA VAL A 616 13.46 14.26 -21.83
C VAL A 616 13.16 13.08 -20.90
N LEU A 617 13.66 13.12 -19.68
CA LEU A 617 13.41 12.09 -18.66
C LEU A 617 12.03 12.25 -18.03
N VAL A 618 11.65 13.50 -17.75
CA VAL A 618 10.35 13.88 -17.20
C VAL A 618 10.15 15.39 -17.38
N SER A 619 8.91 15.81 -17.62
CA SER A 619 8.52 17.21 -17.59
C SER A 619 7.38 17.44 -16.61
N THR A 620 7.13 18.70 -16.29
CA THR A 620 5.97 19.13 -15.52
C THR A 620 5.11 20.06 -16.36
N GLU A 621 3.80 19.88 -16.31
CA GLU A 621 2.82 20.75 -16.97
C GLU A 621 1.91 21.40 -15.93
N ASN A 622 1.63 22.69 -16.12
CA ASN A 622 0.60 23.38 -15.34
C ASN A 622 -0.80 23.10 -15.90
N ARG A 623 -1.82 23.73 -15.31
CA ARG A 623 -3.23 23.57 -15.71
C ARG A 623 -3.54 23.95 -17.15
N PHE A 624 -2.72 24.78 -17.78
CA PHE A 624 -2.90 25.23 -19.16
C PHE A 624 -2.23 24.27 -20.16
N GLY A 625 -1.67 23.15 -19.68
CA GLY A 625 -0.87 22.23 -20.49
C GLY A 625 0.46 22.82 -20.92
N ILE A 626 0.89 23.92 -20.30
CA ILE A 626 2.17 24.56 -20.57
C ILE A 626 3.23 23.84 -19.74
N THR A 627 4.28 23.35 -20.40
CA THR A 627 5.46 22.80 -19.75
C THR A 627 6.14 23.87 -18.91
N THR A 628 6.21 23.67 -17.59
CA THR A 628 6.83 24.58 -16.61
C THR A 628 8.29 24.23 -16.34
N SER A 629 8.65 22.95 -16.45
CA SER A 629 10.00 22.45 -16.27
C SER A 629 10.18 21.16 -17.08
N SER A 630 11.39 20.91 -17.55
CA SER A 630 11.79 19.67 -18.22
C SER A 630 13.16 19.25 -17.71
N LYS A 631 13.33 17.95 -17.46
CA LYS A 631 14.59 17.34 -17.05
C LYS A 631 15.04 16.43 -18.18
N SER A 632 16.25 16.66 -18.69
CA SER A 632 16.79 15.93 -19.83
C SER A 632 17.93 15.02 -19.41
N ALA A 633 18.14 13.97 -20.18
CA ALA A 633 19.24 13.05 -20.02
C ALA A 633 20.57 13.67 -20.43
N GLU A 634 21.62 13.34 -19.69
CA GLU A 634 23.02 13.65 -20.01
C GLU A 634 23.78 12.36 -20.36
N ALA A 635 24.33 12.27 -21.57
CA ALA A 635 24.94 11.03 -22.07
C ALA A 635 26.10 10.49 -21.21
N ASN A 636 26.87 11.39 -20.58
CA ASN A 636 27.98 11.04 -19.68
C ASN A 636 27.53 10.46 -18.33
N ARG A 637 26.23 10.50 -18.02
CA ARG A 637 25.64 9.94 -16.81
C ARG A 637 24.95 8.59 -17.05
N ALA A 638 24.87 8.14 -18.31
CA ALA A 638 24.23 6.89 -18.71
C ALA A 638 25.15 5.66 -18.61
N GLU A 639 25.70 5.40 -17.42
CA GLU A 639 26.65 4.30 -17.19
C GLU A 639 26.04 2.89 -17.24
N LEU A 640 24.72 2.75 -17.23
CA LEU A 640 23.96 1.50 -17.31
C LEU A 640 23.20 1.34 -18.63
N LYS A 641 23.47 2.18 -19.64
CA LYS A 641 22.72 2.21 -20.92
C LYS A 641 22.58 0.87 -21.66
N ASP A 642 23.54 -0.04 -21.46
CA ASP A 642 23.64 -1.36 -22.08
C ASP A 642 23.24 -2.50 -21.13
N LEU A 643 23.01 -2.21 -19.85
CA LEU A 643 22.62 -3.19 -18.85
C LEU A 643 21.10 -3.46 -18.93
N PRO A 644 20.67 -4.68 -19.29
CA PRO A 644 19.25 -5.02 -19.25
C PRO A 644 18.69 -4.91 -17.83
N VAL A 645 17.51 -4.29 -17.71
CA VAL A 645 16.82 -4.15 -16.44
C VAL A 645 15.36 -4.60 -16.55
N ALA A 646 14.90 -5.38 -15.59
CA ALA A 646 13.49 -5.67 -15.37
C ALA A 646 13.04 -4.90 -14.13
N VAL A 647 11.95 -4.14 -14.24
CA VAL A 647 11.44 -3.29 -13.15
C VAL A 647 10.14 -3.88 -12.63
N LEU A 648 10.11 -4.29 -11.37
CA LEU A 648 8.90 -4.78 -10.72
C LEU A 648 8.08 -3.60 -10.18
N VAL A 649 6.80 -3.55 -10.54
CA VAL A 649 5.85 -2.53 -10.07
C VAL A 649 4.54 -3.18 -9.61
N ASN A 650 3.85 -2.49 -8.71
CA ASN A 650 2.52 -2.86 -8.26
C ASN A 650 1.69 -1.62 -7.95
N GLN A 651 0.44 -1.82 -7.52
CA GLN A 651 -0.50 -0.74 -7.20
C GLN A 651 -0.02 0.24 -6.11
N SER A 652 1.05 -0.07 -5.37
CA SER A 652 1.66 0.81 -4.38
C SER A 652 2.93 1.53 -4.88
N SER A 653 3.34 1.28 -6.13
CA SER A 653 4.44 2.00 -6.79
C SER A 653 3.93 3.36 -7.25
N ALA A 654 4.43 4.47 -6.69
CA ALA A 654 3.85 5.80 -6.93
C ALA A 654 4.91 6.87 -7.22
N SER A 655 4.50 7.96 -7.88
CA SER A 655 5.30 9.20 -8.06
C SER A 655 6.69 8.93 -8.65
N ALA A 656 7.79 9.18 -7.93
CA ALA A 656 9.15 8.92 -8.41
C ALA A 656 9.35 7.49 -8.95
N SER A 657 8.70 6.48 -8.36
CA SER A 657 8.72 5.10 -8.89
C SER A 657 8.10 5.00 -10.28
N GLU A 658 7.05 5.77 -10.55
CA GLU A 658 6.35 5.84 -11.83
C GLU A 658 7.12 6.69 -12.84
N ILE A 659 7.84 7.71 -12.39
CA ILE A 659 8.77 8.47 -13.21
C ILE A 659 9.90 7.55 -13.69
N LEU A 660 10.53 6.79 -12.79
CA LEU A 660 11.60 5.87 -13.16
C LEU A 660 11.11 4.77 -14.10
N SER A 661 10.11 3.99 -13.69
CA SER A 661 9.58 2.90 -14.50
C SER A 661 9.02 3.40 -15.84
N GLY A 662 8.25 4.48 -15.83
CA GLY A 662 7.67 5.07 -17.03
C GLY A 662 8.71 5.67 -17.99
N CYS A 663 9.75 6.31 -17.47
CA CYS A 663 10.86 6.82 -18.28
C CYS A 663 11.63 5.68 -18.96
N LEU A 664 11.99 4.64 -18.21
CA LEU A 664 12.70 3.48 -18.76
C LEU A 664 11.85 2.71 -19.78
N GLN A 665 10.54 2.58 -19.52
CA GLN A 665 9.58 1.98 -20.46
C GLN A 665 9.49 2.80 -21.74
N ALA A 666 9.29 4.13 -21.64
CA ALA A 666 9.19 5.01 -22.80
C ALA A 666 10.44 4.97 -23.69
N TYR A 667 11.62 4.84 -23.10
CA TYR A 667 12.89 4.69 -23.81
C TYR A 667 13.27 3.26 -24.17
N ASP A 668 12.38 2.30 -23.96
CA ASP A 668 12.58 0.88 -24.33
C ASP A 668 13.81 0.26 -23.63
N LYS A 669 14.17 0.79 -22.45
CA LYS A 669 15.34 0.41 -21.62
C LYS A 669 15.03 -0.66 -20.59
N ALA A 670 13.76 -0.84 -20.23
CA ALA A 670 13.31 -1.81 -19.24
C ALA A 670 12.14 -2.65 -19.74
N VAL A 671 12.01 -3.86 -19.18
CA VAL A 671 10.74 -4.59 -19.15
C VAL A 671 10.09 -4.34 -17.80
N ILE A 672 8.89 -3.80 -17.79
CA ILE A 672 8.09 -3.56 -16.60
C ILE A 672 7.25 -4.80 -16.30
N VAL A 673 7.33 -5.32 -15.07
CA VAL A 673 6.70 -6.57 -14.66
C VAL A 673 5.80 -6.35 -13.44
N GLY A 674 4.63 -6.98 -13.41
CA GLY A 674 3.75 -7.02 -12.24
C GLY A 674 2.34 -6.51 -12.52
N GLU A 675 1.92 -5.48 -11.78
CA GLU A 675 0.59 -4.86 -11.88
C GLU A 675 0.70 -3.35 -12.10
N ARG A 676 -0.36 -2.72 -12.62
CA ARG A 676 -0.38 -1.26 -12.85
C ARG A 676 0.02 -0.51 -11.57
N SER A 677 0.86 0.51 -11.74
CA SER A 677 1.30 1.40 -10.65
C SER A 677 0.16 2.25 -10.08
N PHE A 678 0.43 3.14 -9.12
CA PHE A 678 -0.58 3.86 -8.34
C PHE A 678 -1.35 4.96 -9.10
N GLY A 679 -0.71 5.69 -10.01
CA GLY A 679 -1.28 6.84 -10.72
C GLY A 679 -1.06 8.20 -10.04
N LYS A 680 0.02 8.38 -9.28
CA LYS A 680 0.33 9.66 -8.63
C LYS A 680 1.29 10.48 -9.48
N GLY A 681 0.72 11.19 -10.45
CA GLY A 681 1.44 12.13 -11.31
C GLY A 681 1.33 13.60 -10.92
N SER A 682 1.06 13.93 -9.66
CA SER A 682 0.83 15.31 -9.22
C SER A 682 2.05 15.90 -8.49
N VAL A 683 2.28 17.20 -8.69
CA VAL A 683 3.29 18.00 -7.99
C VAL A 683 2.59 18.92 -7.01
N GLN A 684 3.00 18.87 -5.75
CA GLN A 684 2.47 19.75 -4.71
C GLN A 684 3.44 20.90 -4.42
N GLU A 685 2.90 22.12 -4.37
CA GLU A 685 3.59 23.29 -3.85
C GLU A 685 3.16 23.54 -2.41
N VAL A 686 4.14 23.83 -1.55
CA VAL A 686 3.93 24.14 -0.13
C VAL A 686 4.10 25.65 0.04
N ASN A 687 3.03 26.31 0.45
CA ASN A 687 3.01 27.75 0.69
C ASN A 687 2.89 28.01 2.20
N PRO A 688 3.86 28.69 2.84
CA PRO A 688 3.75 29.01 4.26
C PRO A 688 2.60 29.99 4.49
N LEU A 689 1.88 29.78 5.58
CA LEU A 689 0.84 30.67 6.09
C LEU A 689 1.30 31.16 7.46
N ALA A 690 1.34 32.46 7.69
CA ALA A 690 1.73 33.01 8.98
C ALA A 690 0.74 34.08 9.39
N ASP A 691 0.24 33.95 10.62
CA ASP A 691 -0.64 34.93 11.24
C ASP A 691 -0.48 34.87 12.75
N ARG A 692 -0.63 36.01 13.43
CA ARG A 692 -0.54 36.14 14.91
C ARG A 692 0.69 35.46 15.54
N GLY A 693 1.83 35.42 14.86
CA GLY A 693 3.06 34.78 15.34
C GLY A 693 3.07 33.25 15.32
N LYS A 694 2.05 32.62 14.72
CA LYS A 694 1.93 31.18 14.51
C LYS A 694 2.16 30.85 13.03
N GLN A 695 2.64 29.63 12.76
CA GLN A 695 2.98 29.17 11.42
C GLN A 695 2.08 28.00 11.04
N ALA A 696 1.52 28.05 9.84
CA ALA A 696 0.78 27.00 9.16
C ALA A 696 1.34 26.88 7.72
N ALA A 697 0.78 26.00 6.91
CA ALA A 697 1.05 25.96 5.47
C ALA A 697 -0.19 25.51 4.71
N VAL A 698 -0.24 25.79 3.41
CA VAL A 698 -1.16 25.12 2.49
C VAL A 698 -0.33 24.37 1.47
N LYS A 699 -0.64 23.08 1.31
CA LYS A 699 -0.04 22.20 0.30
C LYS A 699 -1.07 22.03 -0.81
N ILE A 700 -0.71 22.34 -2.05
CA ILE A 700 -1.66 22.37 -3.18
C ILE A 700 -1.03 21.72 -4.40
N THR A 701 -1.78 20.87 -5.08
CA THR A 701 -1.39 20.35 -6.40
C THR A 701 -1.48 21.46 -7.45
N THR A 702 -0.36 21.85 -8.05
CA THR A 702 -0.29 22.95 -9.05
C THR A 702 0.15 22.49 -10.43
N GLN A 703 0.79 21.31 -10.52
CA GLN A 703 1.38 20.77 -11.76
C GLN A 703 1.20 19.26 -11.81
N HIS A 704 1.34 18.69 -13.01
CA HIS A 704 1.43 17.25 -13.21
C HIS A 704 2.77 16.85 -13.83
N TYR A 705 3.28 15.69 -13.44
CA TYR A 705 4.36 14.99 -14.12
C TYR A 705 3.87 14.42 -15.45
N VAL A 706 4.67 14.64 -16.48
CA VAL A 706 4.47 14.10 -17.82
C VAL A 706 5.68 13.26 -18.17
N LEU A 707 5.41 11.98 -18.44
CA LEU A 707 6.40 11.02 -18.91
C LEU A 707 6.73 11.29 -20.38
N PRO A 708 7.96 10.98 -20.83
CA PRO A 708 8.30 11.08 -22.25
C PRO A 708 7.38 10.23 -23.12
N PRO A 709 7.18 10.62 -24.40
CA PRO A 709 6.51 9.76 -25.37
C PRO A 709 7.34 8.48 -25.58
N GLU A 710 6.67 7.38 -25.91
CA GLU A 710 7.35 6.12 -26.22
C GLU A 710 8.18 6.27 -27.50
N VAL A 711 9.36 5.65 -27.56
CA VAL A 711 10.32 5.78 -28.67
C VAL A 711 9.74 5.38 -30.03
N LEU A 712 8.74 4.49 -30.04
CA LEU A 712 8.06 4.08 -31.28
C LEU A 712 7.06 5.12 -31.80
N GLN A 713 6.77 6.17 -31.03
CA GLN A 713 5.84 7.22 -31.41
C GLN A 713 6.52 8.28 -32.31
N PRO A 714 5.78 8.95 -33.21
CA PRO A 714 6.33 9.98 -34.09
C PRO A 714 7.07 11.08 -33.32
N GLU A 715 8.11 11.65 -33.93
CA GLU A 715 8.79 12.83 -33.39
C GLU A 715 7.80 13.98 -33.18
N GLY A 716 7.86 14.61 -32.00
CA GLY A 716 6.91 15.66 -31.59
C GLY A 716 5.65 15.14 -30.88
N THR A 717 5.53 13.83 -30.62
CA THR A 717 4.42 13.27 -29.82
C THR A 717 4.45 13.84 -28.39
N LYS A 718 3.29 14.28 -27.90
CA LYS A 718 3.17 14.81 -26.53
C LYS A 718 3.41 13.68 -25.52
N GLY A 719 4.11 14.00 -24.45
CA GLY A 719 4.33 13.05 -23.35
C GLY A 719 3.04 12.59 -22.67
N ARG A 720 3.11 11.47 -21.95
CA ARG A 720 1.96 10.82 -21.30
C ARG A 720 1.79 11.27 -19.86
N LEU A 721 0.58 11.64 -19.49
CA LEU A 721 0.23 11.98 -18.11
C LEU A 721 0.10 10.70 -17.27
N VAL A 722 0.85 10.61 -16.16
CA VAL A 722 0.77 9.45 -15.26
C VAL A 722 -0.31 9.60 -14.19
N HIS A 723 -0.81 10.82 -13.97
CA HIS A 723 -1.81 11.10 -12.94
C HIS A 723 -3.17 10.48 -13.27
N LYS A 724 -3.73 9.73 -12.33
CA LYS A 724 -5.10 9.26 -12.39
C LYS A 724 -6.07 10.45 -12.30
N LYS A 725 -6.92 10.58 -13.31
CA LYS A 725 -7.97 11.59 -13.37
C LYS A 725 -9.35 10.93 -13.35
N PRO A 726 -10.39 11.61 -12.82
CA PRO A 726 -11.76 11.14 -12.90
C PRO A 726 -12.14 10.74 -14.32
N GLY A 727 -12.58 9.49 -14.49
CA GLY A 727 -12.99 8.92 -15.78
C GLY A 727 -11.86 8.54 -16.75
N SER A 728 -10.58 8.72 -16.39
CA SER A 728 -9.47 8.29 -17.25
C SER A 728 -9.19 6.79 -17.15
N ASN A 729 -8.96 6.16 -18.30
CA ASN A 729 -8.54 4.75 -18.41
C ASN A 729 -7.02 4.60 -18.62
N ASP A 730 -6.32 5.70 -18.94
CA ASP A 730 -4.87 5.76 -19.09
C ASP A 730 -4.27 6.61 -17.96
N TRP A 731 -3.55 5.93 -17.08
CA TRP A 731 -2.88 6.48 -15.90
C TRP A 731 -1.89 5.45 -15.34
N GLY A 732 -0.99 5.90 -14.48
CA GLY A 732 0.07 5.07 -13.95
C GLY A 732 0.98 4.53 -15.05
N VAL A 733 1.74 3.49 -14.72
CA VAL A 733 2.61 2.70 -15.59
C VAL A 733 1.98 1.32 -15.69
N ASN A 734 1.65 0.92 -16.91
CA ASN A 734 1.17 -0.43 -17.19
C ASN A 734 2.38 -1.35 -17.29
N PRO A 735 2.37 -2.53 -16.64
CA PRO A 735 3.42 -3.51 -16.84
C PRO A 735 3.35 -4.08 -18.26
N ASP A 736 4.52 -4.34 -18.84
CA ASP A 736 4.63 -5.02 -20.13
C ASP A 736 4.36 -6.52 -19.95
N LEU A 737 4.89 -7.13 -18.88
CA LEU A 737 4.56 -8.49 -18.46
C LEU A 737 3.64 -8.47 -17.23
N ARG A 738 2.37 -8.79 -17.44
CA ARG A 738 1.36 -8.83 -16.36
C ARG A 738 1.45 -10.14 -15.59
N ALA A 739 1.64 -10.02 -14.28
CA ALA A 739 1.58 -11.15 -13.34
C ALA A 739 0.80 -10.71 -12.09
N LYS A 740 -0.35 -11.35 -11.84
CA LYS A 740 -1.18 -11.07 -10.66
C LYS A 740 -0.71 -11.91 -9.48
N MET A 741 -0.85 -11.36 -8.28
CA MET A 741 -0.69 -12.10 -7.04
C MET A 741 -2.01 -12.10 -6.27
N THR A 742 -2.37 -13.25 -5.71
CA THR A 742 -3.48 -13.32 -4.75
C THR A 742 -3.10 -12.63 -3.44
N PRO A 743 -4.07 -12.17 -2.63
CA PRO A 743 -3.77 -11.60 -1.31
C PRO A 743 -2.92 -12.51 -0.42
N ASP A 744 -3.16 -13.83 -0.43
CA ASP A 744 -2.36 -14.81 0.33
C ASP A 744 -0.92 -14.92 -0.18
N GLN A 745 -0.69 -14.85 -1.49
CA GLN A 745 0.66 -14.79 -2.07
C GLN A 745 1.38 -13.48 -1.70
N ILE A 746 0.68 -12.34 -1.73
CA ILE A 746 1.24 -11.05 -1.31
C ILE A 746 1.68 -11.13 0.16
N ASP A 747 0.83 -11.67 1.02
CA ASP A 747 1.12 -11.83 2.46
C ASP A 747 2.31 -12.76 2.69
N LYS A 748 2.30 -13.95 2.09
CA LYS A 748 3.38 -14.94 2.23
C LYS A 748 4.71 -14.43 1.67
N SER A 749 4.69 -13.80 0.49
CA SER A 749 5.89 -13.20 -0.11
C SER A 749 6.45 -12.09 0.78
N THR A 750 5.60 -11.19 1.24
CA THR A 750 5.98 -10.09 2.13
C THR A 750 6.52 -10.60 3.46
N GLU A 751 5.84 -11.58 4.08
CA GLU A 751 6.26 -12.17 5.35
C GLU A 751 7.61 -12.88 5.22
N LEU A 752 7.79 -13.69 4.17
CA LEU A 752 9.04 -14.39 3.91
C LEU A 752 10.17 -13.37 3.73
N ARG A 753 9.95 -12.34 2.91
CA ARG A 753 10.93 -11.28 2.68
C ARG A 753 11.26 -10.50 3.97
N MET A 754 10.26 -10.12 4.77
CA MET A 754 10.50 -9.44 6.04
C MET A 754 11.35 -10.30 7.00
N LYS A 755 11.03 -11.60 7.10
CA LYS A 755 11.79 -12.54 7.94
C LYS A 755 13.20 -12.78 7.40
N SER A 756 13.37 -12.85 6.07
CA SER A 756 14.68 -12.98 5.45
C SER A 756 15.48 -11.67 5.47
N ASP A 757 14.92 -10.52 5.79
CA ASP A 757 15.68 -9.27 5.96
C ASP A 757 16.02 -8.97 7.43
N THR A 758 15.32 -9.64 8.37
CA THR A 758 15.54 -9.47 9.81
C THR A 758 16.72 -10.31 10.28
N LEU A 759 17.73 -9.69 10.89
CA LEU A 759 18.81 -10.43 11.57
C LEU A 759 18.34 -10.81 12.97
N ALA A 760 18.58 -12.06 13.38
CA ALA A 760 18.32 -12.48 14.75
C ALA A 760 19.28 -11.76 15.72
N ALA A 761 18.84 -11.49 16.95
CA ALA A 761 19.74 -11.00 17.99
C ALA A 761 20.81 -12.06 18.29
N ALA A 762 22.05 -11.62 18.49
CA ALA A 762 23.22 -12.50 18.66
C ALA A 762 23.07 -13.54 19.80
N ASP A 763 22.23 -13.26 20.80
CA ASP A 763 22.05 -14.08 22.01
C ASP A 763 20.82 -15.00 21.98
N ASP A 764 20.06 -15.06 20.88
CA ASP A 764 18.86 -15.90 20.80
C ASP A 764 19.19 -17.33 20.34
N ALA A 765 19.62 -18.16 21.29
CA ALA A 765 19.89 -19.59 21.08
C ALA A 765 18.67 -20.41 20.60
N LYS A 766 17.46 -19.82 20.58
CA LYS A 766 16.22 -20.45 20.11
C LYS A 766 15.69 -19.84 18.80
N ALA A 767 16.44 -18.92 18.16
CA ALA A 767 16.00 -18.29 16.93
C ALA A 767 15.83 -19.32 15.80
N LYS A 768 14.66 -19.35 15.16
CA LYS A 768 14.44 -20.15 13.96
C LYS A 768 15.38 -19.67 12.84
N PRO A 769 15.90 -20.59 11.99
CA PRO A 769 16.72 -20.19 10.86
C PRO A 769 15.96 -19.20 9.97
N ARG A 770 16.68 -18.20 9.45
CA ARG A 770 16.13 -17.23 8.49
C ARG A 770 15.66 -17.99 7.25
N PRO A 771 14.44 -17.69 6.74
CA PRO A 771 13.98 -18.31 5.50
C PRO A 771 14.87 -17.86 4.33
N ASP A 772 15.09 -18.78 3.39
CA ASP A 772 15.82 -18.49 2.15
C ASP A 772 14.92 -17.66 1.21
N PRO A 773 15.32 -16.45 0.78
CA PRO A 773 14.55 -15.66 -0.19
C PRO A 773 14.34 -16.38 -1.53
N ASN A 774 15.13 -17.40 -1.88
CA ASN A 774 14.93 -18.20 -3.10
C ASN A 774 13.61 -18.96 -3.09
N ASP A 775 13.05 -19.25 -1.91
CA ASP A 775 11.71 -19.84 -1.79
C ASP A 775 10.62 -18.99 -2.44
N LEU A 776 10.84 -17.68 -2.62
CA LEU A 776 9.89 -16.78 -3.29
C LEU A 776 9.58 -17.25 -4.71
N PHE A 777 10.60 -17.62 -5.49
CA PHE A 777 10.40 -18.13 -6.85
C PHE A 777 10.46 -19.66 -6.91
N ALA A 778 11.22 -20.32 -6.03
CA ALA A 778 11.36 -21.78 -6.05
C ALA A 778 10.09 -22.53 -5.60
N LYS A 779 9.22 -21.88 -4.83
CA LYS A 779 7.92 -22.43 -4.35
C LYS A 779 6.71 -21.70 -4.95
N GLY A 780 6.91 -20.88 -5.98
CA GLY A 780 5.83 -20.15 -6.66
C GLY A 780 5.08 -19.14 -5.78
N LEU A 781 5.74 -18.61 -4.73
CA LEU A 781 5.13 -17.67 -3.78
C LEU A 781 5.06 -16.24 -4.34
N ASP A 782 5.99 -15.87 -5.22
CA ASP A 782 6.06 -14.57 -5.90
C ASP A 782 6.12 -14.74 -7.43
N PRO A 783 4.96 -14.94 -8.09
CA PRO A 783 4.86 -15.07 -9.54
C PRO A 783 5.38 -13.86 -10.32
N GLN A 784 5.34 -12.66 -9.74
CA GLN A 784 5.86 -11.45 -10.38
C GLN A 784 7.38 -11.48 -10.45
N LEU A 785 8.03 -11.83 -9.33
CA LEU A 785 9.48 -12.00 -9.28
C LEU A 785 9.94 -13.16 -10.16
N GLU A 786 9.22 -14.29 -10.15
CA GLU A 786 9.50 -15.43 -11.01
C GLU A 786 9.43 -15.06 -12.50
N MET A 787 8.41 -14.28 -12.90
CA MET A 787 8.28 -13.76 -14.26
C MET A 787 9.43 -12.83 -14.64
N ALA A 788 9.81 -11.89 -13.76
CA ALA A 788 10.92 -10.98 -14.01
C ALA A 788 12.26 -11.72 -14.11
N LEU A 789 12.49 -12.72 -13.25
CA LEU A 789 13.67 -13.58 -13.32
C LEU A 789 13.71 -14.38 -14.62
N LEU A 790 12.59 -14.98 -15.04
CA LEU A 790 12.52 -15.74 -16.29
C LEU A 790 12.81 -14.84 -17.50
N ALA A 791 12.18 -13.67 -17.59
CA ALA A 791 12.42 -12.71 -18.67
C ALA A 791 13.89 -12.26 -18.69
N MET A 792 14.49 -12.02 -17.52
CA MET A 792 15.89 -11.63 -17.41
C MET A 792 16.83 -12.77 -17.81
N ARG A 793 16.58 -14.01 -17.37
CA ARG A 793 17.33 -15.20 -17.80
C ARG A 793 17.29 -15.36 -19.31
N ALA A 794 16.11 -15.26 -19.91
CA ALA A 794 15.93 -15.31 -21.37
C ALA A 794 16.72 -14.20 -22.08
N ARG A 795 16.86 -13.02 -21.47
CA ARG A 795 17.59 -11.88 -22.04
C ARG A 795 19.12 -12.02 -21.99
N VAL A 796 19.64 -12.53 -20.87
CA VAL A 796 21.09 -12.58 -20.63
C VAL A 796 21.73 -13.89 -21.12
N VAL A 797 20.95 -14.94 -21.36
CA VAL A 797 21.49 -16.26 -21.73
C VAL A 797 22.37 -16.21 -22.98
N LYS A 798 22.06 -15.32 -23.94
CA LYS A 798 22.87 -15.13 -25.16
C LYS A 798 24.31 -14.70 -24.85
N ASP A 799 24.50 -13.91 -23.79
CA ASP A 799 25.80 -13.36 -23.41
C ASP A 799 26.59 -14.35 -22.55
N VAL A 800 25.90 -15.19 -21.75
CA VAL A 800 26.53 -16.17 -20.87
C VAL A 800 26.96 -17.43 -21.63
N VAL A 801 26.10 -17.97 -22.49
CA VAL A 801 26.42 -19.15 -23.31
C VAL A 801 27.62 -18.87 -24.22
N GLY A 802 27.69 -17.68 -24.81
CA GLY A 802 28.86 -17.25 -25.58
C GLY A 802 30.17 -17.31 -24.78
N THR A 803 30.14 -16.95 -23.50
CA THR A 803 31.32 -17.04 -22.61
C THR A 803 31.64 -18.46 -22.14
N GLU A 804 30.64 -19.28 -21.85
CA GLU A 804 30.83 -20.68 -21.44
C GLU A 804 31.46 -21.50 -22.58
N VAL A 805 30.97 -21.34 -23.81
CA VAL A 805 31.51 -22.02 -25.00
C VAL A 805 32.94 -21.55 -25.31
N ALA A 806 33.24 -20.26 -25.14
CA ALA A 806 34.60 -19.74 -25.31
C ALA A 806 35.57 -20.21 -24.21
N GLY A 807 35.08 -20.45 -22.99
CA GLY A 807 35.86 -21.02 -21.87
C GLY A 807 36.22 -22.49 -22.09
N VAL A 808 35.29 -23.28 -22.64
CA VAL A 808 35.53 -24.69 -23.00
C VAL A 808 36.56 -24.82 -24.13
N HIS A 809 36.57 -23.91 -25.11
CA HIS A 809 37.57 -23.91 -26.18
C HIS A 809 38.98 -23.49 -25.76
N LYS A 810 39.15 -22.85 -24.58
CA LYS A 810 40.48 -22.57 -24.00
C LYS A 810 41.03 -23.71 -23.14
N ALA A 811 40.22 -24.73 -22.84
CA ALA A 811 40.59 -25.90 -22.06
C ALA A 811 40.79 -27.13 -22.98
N THR A 812 41.75 -27.06 -23.90
CA THR A 812 42.32 -28.27 -24.53
C THR A 812 43.63 -28.65 -23.84
N PRO A 813 43.89 -29.95 -23.61
CA PRO A 813 45.01 -30.39 -22.77
C PRO A 813 46.34 -30.10 -23.47
N GLU A 814 47.32 -29.61 -22.71
CA GLU A 814 48.73 -29.68 -23.09
C GLU A 814 49.02 -31.13 -23.50
N THR A 815 49.24 -31.31 -24.79
CA THR A 815 49.72 -32.57 -25.34
C THR A 815 51.17 -32.73 -24.91
N ASP A 816 51.39 -33.54 -23.88
CA ASP A 816 52.67 -34.20 -23.65
C ASP A 816 53.05 -35.00 -24.90
N SER A 817 54.24 -34.75 -25.45
CA SER A 817 54.94 -35.62 -26.39
C SER A 817 56.38 -35.14 -26.60
N PRO A 818 57.33 -36.08 -26.80
CA PRO A 818 58.01 -36.88 -25.79
C PRO A 818 59.44 -36.40 -25.47
#